data_AF-A0AAE1YW37-F1
#
_entry.id   AF-A0AAE1YW37-F1
#
_cell.length_a   1.000
_cell.length_b   1.000
_cell.length_c   1.000
_cell.angle_alpha   90.00
_cell.angle_beta   90.00
_cell.angle_gamma   90.00
#
_symmetry.space_group_name_H-M   'P 1'
#
loop_
_entity.id
_entity.type
_entity.pdbx_description
1 polymer ?
#
loop_
_entity_poly.entity_id
_entity_poly.type
_entity_poly.pdbx_seq_one_letter_code
_entity_poly.pdbx_strand_id
1 'polypeptide(L)'
;MRNGYYVIRGLDSIKEDISRMCRDAIKLKNRGDARDMNRIVTLFIRLATSLDKGPKLAYARDEMMKSWKDESPPGFSSSSSKYKKSLVKVSERKQSYRSNGRPSMNGHFDSGDYASDREIRRRLSKLNKKFLHSGSDTSDDFDKSSDGSTVDGMSTASETESDLEYTSEGATGESRGETYFTPDDGVDSLADEREWGARMTKAGLVPPVTRKYEVIDHYIIVADEEEVRRKMQVSLPEDYAEKLNAQRNGTEESDMEIPEVKDYKPRKSLGDEVIEQEVYGIDPYTHNLLLDSMPEESDWSLVDKHIFIEEVLLRTLNKKVRSFTGSGNTPMMYPLKPVFEEIVENAEENNDRRTMRLCQFILKAIDSRPEDNYVAYRKGLGVVCNKEGGFSEDDFIVEFLGEVYPTWKWFEKQDGIRALQKNNNDPAPEFYNIYLERPKGTQLFPIYSCERANIHLVEWNHLSPFKGKVLVQTQGDADGYDLVVVDAMHKANYASRICHSCRPNCEAKVTAVDGQYQIGIYSVRPIAYGEEITFDYNSVTESKEEYEASVCLCGNQVCRGSYLNLTGEGAFQKVLKEHHGLLDRHCLLLEACELNSVSEEDYIELGKAGLGSCLLGGLPDWLIAYTARLVRFINFERTKLPNEILRHNIEEKKRYFAEINMEVEKSDAEIQAEGVYNQRLQNLALTIDKVRYVMRCVFGDPKKAPPPLQRLRPEEAVSYLWKGEGSLVEELIRCMAPHMEDVTLRDLKAKIHAHDPSGYDDTEMKLRKSLLWLRDEVRNLPCTYKSRHDAAADLIHVYAYTKCFFRIREYKTVTSPPVYITPLDLGPKYANKLGSGVHEYCKTYNETYCLGQLMFWHNQNAEPDATLAKASRGCLSLPDVGSFYAKVQKPSRQRVYGPRTVKFMLARMEKQPQRPWPKDRIWSFKSSTKVVGSPMLDAVLHKATIDKEMVQWLKHRPPIYQAMWDS
;
A
#
# COMPACT_ATOMS: atom_id res chain seq x y z
N MET A 1 -32.62 32.54 -13.05
CA MET A 1 -31.18 32.74 -12.78
C MET A 1 -31.00 34.16 -12.23
N ARG A 2 -31.01 34.37 -10.90
CA ARG A 2 -30.84 35.72 -10.30
C ARG A 2 -29.73 35.84 -9.24
N ASN A 3 -29.19 34.74 -8.71
CA ASN A 3 -28.21 34.75 -7.61
C ASN A 3 -26.79 34.34 -8.03
N GLY A 4 -26.34 34.71 -9.24
CA GLY A 4 -24.94 34.58 -9.71
C GLY A 4 -24.38 33.17 -9.99
N TYR A 5 -24.75 32.16 -9.19
CA TYR A 5 -24.16 30.81 -9.13
C TYR A 5 -23.90 30.13 -10.50
N TYR A 6 -24.86 30.22 -11.43
CA TYR A 6 -24.75 29.61 -12.76
C TYR A 6 -24.09 30.50 -13.83
N VAL A 7 -23.86 31.78 -13.54
CA VAL A 7 -23.13 32.71 -14.45
C VAL A 7 -21.63 32.39 -14.44
N ILE A 8 -21.10 31.99 -13.28
CA ILE A 8 -19.69 31.64 -13.08
C ILE A 8 -19.39 30.20 -13.53
N ARG A 9 -20.38 29.30 -13.47
CA ARG A 9 -20.21 27.84 -13.69
C ARG A 9 -20.67 27.32 -15.06
N GLY A 10 -21.12 28.20 -15.96
CA GLY A 10 -21.55 27.83 -17.32
C GLY A 10 -22.86 27.04 -17.39
N LEU A 11 -23.43 26.94 -18.60
CA LEU A 11 -24.75 26.33 -18.83
C LEU A 11 -24.78 24.81 -18.58
N ASP A 12 -23.66 24.11 -18.73
CA ASP A 12 -23.59 22.66 -18.49
C ASP A 12 -23.84 22.30 -17.00
N SER A 13 -23.45 23.16 -16.07
CA SER A 13 -23.75 22.96 -14.63
C SER A 13 -25.26 22.93 -14.35
N ILE A 14 -26.04 23.75 -15.06
CA ILE A 14 -27.52 23.74 -15.00
C ILE A 14 -28.07 22.41 -15.54
N LYS A 15 -27.49 21.91 -16.64
CA LYS A 15 -27.90 20.65 -17.27
C LYS A 15 -27.66 19.46 -16.34
N GLU A 16 -26.52 19.43 -15.65
CA GLU A 16 -26.24 18.39 -14.66
C GLU A 16 -27.17 18.45 -13.44
N ASP A 17 -27.40 19.64 -12.87
CA ASP A 17 -28.26 19.78 -11.68
C ASP A 17 -29.73 19.46 -11.99
N ILE A 18 -30.27 19.89 -13.13
CA ILE A 18 -31.60 19.46 -13.59
C ILE A 18 -31.66 17.94 -13.77
N SER A 19 -30.61 17.32 -14.34
CA SER A 19 -30.53 15.87 -14.52
C SER A 19 -30.41 15.12 -13.18
N ARG A 20 -29.74 15.70 -12.18
CA ARG A 20 -29.65 15.22 -10.79
C ARG A 20 -31.05 15.20 -10.17
N MET A 21 -31.72 16.35 -10.16
CA MET A 21 -33.08 16.51 -9.62
C MET A 21 -34.09 15.55 -10.29
N CYS A 22 -34.02 15.35 -11.61
CA CYS A 22 -34.88 14.39 -12.31
C CYS A 22 -34.68 12.94 -11.83
N ARG A 23 -33.42 12.51 -11.64
CA ARG A 23 -33.11 11.15 -11.14
C ARG A 23 -33.64 10.93 -9.72
N ASP A 24 -33.48 11.92 -8.85
CA ASP A 24 -33.89 11.80 -7.45
C ASP A 24 -35.42 11.93 -7.28
N ALA A 25 -36.08 12.75 -8.10
CA ALA A 25 -37.55 12.76 -8.21
C ALA A 25 -38.12 11.41 -8.69
N ILE A 26 -37.45 10.72 -9.61
CA ILE A 26 -37.83 9.37 -10.06
C ILE A 26 -37.66 8.33 -8.93
N LYS A 27 -36.57 8.39 -8.15
CA LYS A 27 -36.40 7.54 -6.96
C LYS A 27 -37.51 7.75 -5.93
N LEU A 28 -37.92 9.00 -5.69
CA LEU A 28 -38.99 9.34 -4.75
C LEU A 28 -40.37 8.90 -5.26
N LYS A 29 -40.67 9.08 -6.55
CA LYS A 29 -41.93 8.62 -7.17
C LYS A 29 -42.17 7.11 -6.95
N ASN A 30 -41.11 6.30 -6.95
CA ASN A 30 -41.19 4.86 -6.70
C ASN A 30 -41.57 4.49 -5.24
N ARG A 31 -41.80 5.47 -4.36
CA ARG A 31 -42.26 5.28 -2.97
C ARG A 31 -43.74 5.62 -2.73
N GLY A 32 -44.54 5.82 -3.80
CA GLY A 32 -45.98 5.55 -3.72
C GLY A 32 -46.95 6.73 -3.65
N ASP A 33 -46.53 7.98 -3.89
CA ASP A 33 -47.46 9.10 -4.09
C ASP A 33 -47.17 9.86 -5.39
N ALA A 34 -48.13 9.87 -6.32
CA ALA A 34 -47.89 10.25 -7.71
C ALA A 34 -49.15 10.58 -8.52
N ARG A 35 -49.50 11.88 -8.63
CA ARG A 35 -50.20 12.41 -9.82
C ARG A 35 -49.43 13.57 -10.48
N ASP A 36 -49.07 14.62 -9.73
CA ASP A 36 -48.40 15.81 -10.32
C ASP A 36 -46.90 15.65 -10.64
N MET A 37 -46.17 14.79 -9.94
CA MET A 37 -44.72 14.61 -10.14
C MET A 37 -44.35 14.25 -11.60
N ASN A 38 -45.20 13.50 -12.32
CA ASN A 38 -44.97 13.19 -13.73
C ASN A 38 -44.95 14.46 -14.61
N ARG A 39 -45.82 15.44 -14.32
CA ARG A 39 -45.91 16.70 -15.06
C ARG A 39 -44.67 17.56 -14.82
N ILE A 40 -44.21 17.63 -13.57
CA ILE A 40 -43.01 18.37 -13.17
C ILE A 40 -41.75 17.77 -13.82
N VAL A 41 -41.55 16.44 -13.73
CA VAL A 41 -40.42 15.76 -14.38
C VAL A 41 -40.46 15.93 -15.90
N THR A 42 -41.64 15.87 -16.53
CA THR A 42 -41.79 16.12 -17.98
C THR A 42 -41.40 17.55 -18.37
N LEU A 43 -41.70 18.55 -17.53
CA LEU A 43 -41.31 19.95 -17.75
C LEU A 43 -39.80 20.16 -17.61
N PHE A 44 -39.15 19.55 -16.61
CA PHE A 44 -37.69 19.59 -16.47
C PHE A 44 -36.96 18.89 -17.62
N ILE A 45 -37.45 17.72 -18.07
CA ILE A 45 -36.89 17.03 -19.24
C ILE A 45 -37.08 17.86 -20.51
N ARG A 46 -38.24 18.52 -20.70
CA ARG A 46 -38.44 19.47 -21.81
C ARG A 46 -37.46 20.64 -21.75
N LEU A 47 -37.23 21.22 -20.58
CA LEU A 47 -36.29 22.33 -20.39
C LEU A 47 -34.84 21.91 -20.73
N ALA A 48 -34.39 20.75 -20.24
CA ALA A 48 -33.09 20.19 -20.61
C ALA A 48 -32.99 19.91 -22.12
N THR A 49 -34.06 19.40 -22.74
CA THR A 49 -34.13 19.14 -24.18
C THR A 49 -34.18 20.42 -25.03
N SER A 50 -34.72 21.53 -24.51
CA SER A 50 -34.67 22.84 -25.19
C SER A 50 -33.31 23.53 -25.05
N LEU A 51 -32.60 23.32 -23.93
CA LEU A 51 -31.22 23.78 -23.76
C LEU A 51 -30.26 23.03 -24.72
N ASP A 52 -30.53 21.75 -25.01
CA ASP A 52 -29.86 21.01 -26.09
C ASP A 52 -30.30 21.42 -27.52
N LYS A 53 -31.24 22.37 -27.67
CA LYS A 53 -31.85 22.72 -28.96
C LYS A 53 -31.96 24.22 -29.25
N GLY A 54 -30.86 24.95 -29.12
CA GLY A 54 -30.57 26.04 -30.07
C GLY A 54 -29.61 27.14 -29.58
N PRO A 55 -29.11 27.98 -30.51
CA PRO A 55 -29.24 27.91 -31.97
C PRO A 55 -27.91 27.56 -32.68
N LYS A 56 -27.97 26.78 -33.77
CA LYS A 56 -26.95 26.88 -34.83
C LYS A 56 -27.29 28.12 -35.66
N LEU A 57 -26.60 29.23 -35.40
CA LEU A 57 -26.66 30.43 -36.24
C LEU A 57 -25.30 30.58 -36.91
N ALA A 58 -25.24 30.30 -38.21
CA ALA A 58 -24.04 30.30 -39.04
C ALA A 58 -24.28 31.14 -40.30
N TYR A 59 -23.18 31.52 -40.97
CA TYR A 59 -23.13 32.29 -42.22
C TYR A 59 -23.62 33.74 -42.16
N ALA A 60 -22.69 34.66 -41.84
CA ALA A 60 -22.73 36.05 -42.30
C ALA A 60 -21.36 36.77 -42.31
N ARG A 61 -20.21 36.05 -42.39
CA ARG A 61 -18.89 36.68 -42.59
C ARG A 61 -17.76 35.72 -43.03
N ASP A 62 -17.96 35.00 -44.13
CA ASP A 62 -16.89 34.24 -44.79
C ASP A 62 -16.82 34.61 -46.29
N GLU A 63 -16.85 35.92 -46.56
CA GLU A 63 -16.90 36.52 -47.90
C GLU A 63 -15.88 37.68 -48.02
N MET A 64 -14.67 37.48 -47.47
CA MET A 64 -13.57 38.44 -47.64
C MET A 64 -12.14 37.83 -47.64
N MET A 65 -11.98 36.51 -47.76
CA MET A 65 -10.65 35.89 -47.97
C MET A 65 -10.68 34.63 -48.86
N LYS A 66 -10.73 34.81 -50.18
CA LYS A 66 -10.21 33.81 -51.15
C LYS A 66 -9.99 34.38 -52.58
N SER A 67 -9.10 35.35 -52.67
CA SER A 67 -8.56 35.95 -53.90
C SER A 67 -7.41 36.87 -53.44
N TRP A 68 -6.13 36.72 -53.80
CA TRP A 68 -5.53 36.08 -54.98
C TRP A 68 -4.65 34.83 -54.69
N LYS A 69 -3.90 34.43 -55.72
CA LYS A 69 -3.11 33.21 -55.93
C LYS A 69 -1.61 33.39 -55.63
N ASP A 70 -0.88 32.27 -55.64
CA ASP A 70 0.44 31.99 -56.24
C ASP A 70 1.38 33.22 -56.44
N GLU A 71 2.64 33.24 -55.99
CA GLU A 71 3.70 32.25 -56.30
C GLU A 71 4.51 31.74 -55.08
N SER A 72 5.65 31.07 -55.31
CA SER A 72 6.47 30.31 -54.35
C SER A 72 7.88 30.02 -54.93
N PRO A 73 8.90 29.55 -54.17
CA PRO A 73 9.22 29.64 -52.73
C PRO A 73 10.71 30.11 -52.57
N PRO A 74 11.60 29.52 -51.73
CA PRO A 74 11.57 29.19 -50.29
C PRO A 74 12.63 29.98 -49.45
N GLY A 75 12.52 29.96 -48.11
CA GLY A 75 13.62 30.37 -47.22
C GLY A 75 13.24 30.50 -45.74
N PHE A 76 13.83 29.66 -44.87
CA PHE A 76 13.63 29.71 -43.41
C PHE A 76 14.69 30.57 -42.70
N SER A 77 14.29 31.39 -41.73
CA SER A 77 14.95 31.45 -40.40
C SER A 77 14.26 32.42 -39.42
N SER A 78 14.30 32.06 -38.12
CA SER A 78 14.20 32.96 -36.95
C SER A 78 12.85 33.73 -36.79
N SER A 79 12.52 34.43 -35.70
CA SER A 79 13.35 35.24 -34.79
C SER A 79 12.83 35.33 -33.35
N SER A 80 13.70 35.79 -32.44
CA SER A 80 13.44 35.99 -31.02
C SER A 80 13.33 37.47 -30.61
N SER A 81 12.46 37.74 -29.63
CA SER A 81 12.66 38.70 -28.53
C SER A 81 12.32 40.21 -28.68
N LYS A 82 11.80 40.75 -27.55
CA LYS A 82 12.13 42.02 -26.85
C LYS A 82 11.55 43.40 -27.28
N TYR A 83 10.74 43.95 -26.34
CA TYR A 83 10.52 45.39 -26.02
C TYR A 83 9.72 46.25 -27.05
N LYS A 84 9.13 47.42 -26.72
CA LYS A 84 9.23 48.36 -25.56
C LYS A 84 7.94 49.24 -25.42
N LYS A 85 7.64 49.72 -24.20
CA LYS A 85 7.01 51.02 -23.73
C LYS A 85 6.06 51.87 -24.63
N SER A 86 5.17 52.76 -24.15
CA SER A 86 4.39 52.99 -22.89
C SER A 86 3.69 54.38 -22.91
N LEU A 87 2.43 54.53 -22.46
CA LEU A 87 1.73 55.77 -21.95
C LEU A 87 0.35 55.32 -21.38
N VAL A 88 -0.24 55.72 -20.23
CA VAL A 88 -0.35 56.97 -19.44
C VAL A 88 -1.34 57.97 -20.11
N LYS A 89 -2.44 58.47 -19.51
CA LYS A 89 -2.70 58.92 -18.10
C LYS A 89 -4.20 58.95 -17.68
N VAL A 90 -4.50 58.52 -16.43
CA VAL A 90 -5.38 59.11 -15.37
C VAL A 90 -6.73 59.82 -15.67
N SER A 91 -7.77 59.49 -14.87
CA SER A 91 -8.61 60.49 -14.17
C SER A 91 -9.21 59.93 -12.86
N GLU A 92 -9.47 60.76 -11.85
CA GLU A 92 -9.86 60.38 -10.47
C GLU A 92 -11.38 60.46 -10.19
N ARG A 93 -11.85 59.75 -9.15
CA ARG A 93 -12.71 60.37 -8.12
C ARG A 93 -12.57 59.69 -6.75
N LYS A 94 -12.71 60.49 -5.67
CA LYS A 94 -12.40 60.13 -4.28
C LYS A 94 -13.67 60.04 -3.40
N GLN A 95 -13.64 59.13 -2.43
CA GLN A 95 -14.08 59.33 -1.02
C GLN A 95 -13.53 58.15 -0.20
N SER A 96 -12.70 58.23 0.85
CA SER A 96 -12.51 59.15 2.00
C SER A 96 -13.57 59.02 3.09
N TYR A 97 -13.30 58.84 4.39
CA TYR A 97 -12.12 58.47 5.22
C TYR A 97 -12.72 57.95 6.57
N ARG A 98 -12.07 57.12 7.41
CA ARG A 98 -10.98 57.40 8.40
C ARG A 98 -10.61 56.06 9.09
N SER A 99 -9.37 55.65 9.42
CA SER A 99 -8.19 56.30 10.07
C SER A 99 -8.35 56.45 11.60
N ASN A 100 -7.47 56.02 12.51
CA ASN A 100 -6.09 55.45 12.51
C ASN A 100 -5.93 54.57 13.79
N GLY A 101 -4.87 53.80 14.08
CA GLY A 101 -3.53 53.52 13.51
C GLY A 101 -2.78 52.61 14.53
N ARG A 102 -1.52 52.16 14.40
CA ARG A 102 -0.39 52.37 13.46
C ARG A 102 0.44 51.05 13.41
N PRO A 103 1.33 50.83 12.43
CA PRO A 103 2.07 49.57 12.28
C PRO A 103 3.39 49.54 13.08
N SER A 104 3.85 48.32 13.39
CA SER A 104 5.26 47.96 13.57
C SER A 104 5.52 46.61 12.90
N MET A 105 6.78 46.24 12.69
CA MET A 105 7.16 45.04 11.93
C MET A 105 7.47 43.86 12.86
N ASN A 106 7.15 42.65 12.41
CA ASN A 106 8.06 41.51 12.39
C ASN A 106 7.53 40.44 11.42
N GLY A 107 8.41 39.53 10.99
CA GLY A 107 8.09 38.52 9.97
C GLY A 107 7.15 37.44 10.49
N HIS A 108 6.11 37.12 9.72
CA HIS A 108 5.26 35.96 9.99
C HIS A 108 5.86 34.74 9.28
N PHE A 109 6.24 33.72 10.05
CA PHE A 109 6.20 32.35 9.52
C PHE A 109 4.72 31.97 9.41
N ASP A 110 4.28 31.46 8.26
CA ASP A 110 2.90 31.02 8.07
C ASP A 110 2.81 29.50 8.11
N SER A 111 1.73 28.96 8.67
CA SER A 111 1.64 27.56 9.07
C SER A 111 1.31 26.63 7.89
N GLY A 112 1.81 25.39 7.95
CA GLY A 112 1.57 24.37 6.92
C GLY A 112 0.10 23.95 6.76
N ASP A 113 -0.22 23.31 5.64
CA ASP A 113 -1.59 23.02 5.20
C ASP A 113 -2.44 22.18 6.18
N TYR A 114 -3.54 22.76 6.63
CA TYR A 114 -4.58 22.07 7.39
C TYR A 114 -5.70 21.51 6.49
N ALA A 115 -6.21 20.33 6.84
CA ALA A 115 -7.44 19.81 6.25
C ALA A 115 -8.64 20.67 6.66
N SER A 116 -9.34 21.28 5.69
CA SER A 116 -10.48 22.17 5.97
C SER A 116 -11.54 21.52 6.89
N ASP A 117 -11.91 22.26 7.95
CA ASP A 117 -13.08 22.07 8.82
C ASP A 117 -14.26 21.34 8.19
N ARG A 118 -14.62 21.74 6.96
CA ARG A 118 -15.77 21.21 6.25
C ARG A 118 -15.66 19.72 5.96
N GLU A 119 -14.46 19.22 5.72
CA GLU A 119 -14.20 17.80 5.48
C GLU A 119 -14.00 17.03 6.79
N ILE A 120 -13.46 17.67 7.84
CA ILE A 120 -13.41 17.08 9.20
C ILE A 120 -14.83 16.85 9.73
N ARG A 121 -15.68 17.88 9.74
CA ARG A 121 -17.11 17.78 10.13
C ARG A 121 -17.86 16.74 9.28
N ARG A 122 -17.47 16.54 8.02
CA ARG A 122 -18.02 15.49 7.14
C ARG A 122 -17.63 14.09 7.61
N ARG A 123 -16.35 13.85 7.98
CA ARG A 123 -15.87 12.55 8.52
C ARG A 123 -16.59 12.21 9.83
N LEU A 124 -16.66 13.16 10.76
CA LEU A 124 -17.40 13.02 12.04
C LEU A 124 -18.88 12.68 11.80
N SER A 125 -19.52 13.30 10.81
CA SER A 125 -20.92 12.99 10.44
C SER A 125 -21.15 11.57 9.88
N LYS A 126 -20.08 10.86 9.45
CA LYS A 126 -20.15 9.43 9.08
C LYS A 126 -20.07 8.53 10.32
N LEU A 127 -19.23 8.88 11.30
CA LEU A 127 -19.08 8.14 12.56
C LEU A 127 -20.41 8.09 13.32
N ASN A 128 -21.04 9.24 13.57
CA ASN A 128 -22.31 9.32 14.31
C ASN A 128 -23.47 8.57 13.62
N LYS A 129 -23.38 8.30 12.31
CA LYS A 129 -24.38 7.52 11.56
C LYS A 129 -24.18 6.01 11.60
N LYS A 130 -22.99 5.51 11.99
CA LYS A 130 -22.74 4.06 12.12
C LYS A 130 -23.35 3.47 13.40
N PHE A 131 -23.34 4.22 14.51
CA PHE A 131 -23.73 3.69 15.83
C PHE A 131 -25.24 3.65 16.10
N LEU A 132 -26.05 4.47 15.40
CA LEU A 132 -27.52 4.49 15.55
C LEU A 132 -28.26 3.21 15.11
N HIS A 133 -27.53 2.16 14.71
CA HIS A 133 -28.06 0.84 14.32
C HIS A 133 -27.38 -0.33 15.09
N SER A 134 -26.81 -0.06 16.27
CA SER A 134 -26.24 -1.10 17.15
C SER A 134 -26.44 -0.74 18.62
N GLY A 135 -27.62 -1.05 19.17
CA GLY A 135 -27.94 -0.89 20.58
C GLY A 135 -29.09 -1.82 20.99
N SER A 136 -28.93 -2.46 22.16
CA SER A 136 -29.72 -3.60 22.68
C SER A 136 -29.68 -4.85 21.76
N ASP A 137 -29.85 -6.09 22.25
CA ASP A 137 -30.45 -6.55 23.50
C ASP A 137 -29.52 -7.45 24.34
N THR A 138 -29.67 -7.37 25.67
CA THR A 138 -29.16 -8.37 26.63
C THR A 138 -30.33 -8.88 27.45
N SER A 139 -30.61 -10.18 27.37
CA SER A 139 -31.55 -10.90 28.23
C SER A 139 -30.94 -12.23 28.62
N ASP A 140 -30.77 -12.45 29.92
CA ASP A 140 -30.26 -13.71 30.47
C ASP A 140 -31.27 -14.85 30.26
N ASP A 141 -30.77 -16.08 30.13
CA ASP A 141 -31.50 -17.28 30.56
C ASP A 141 -30.51 -18.42 30.88
N PHE A 142 -30.85 -19.24 31.86
CA PHE A 142 -30.07 -20.40 32.30
C PHE A 142 -30.67 -21.69 31.72
N ASP A 143 -29.86 -22.67 31.28
CA ASP A 143 -29.81 -23.96 32.01
C ASP A 143 -28.62 -24.92 31.69
N LYS A 144 -28.49 -25.88 32.61
CA LYS A 144 -27.58 -27.03 32.82
C LYS A 144 -27.04 -27.89 31.65
N SER A 145 -26.05 -28.70 32.05
CA SER A 145 -25.75 -30.12 31.69
C SER A 145 -24.91 -30.40 30.44
N SER A 146 -24.17 -31.52 30.37
CA SER A 146 -23.44 -32.29 31.40
C SER A 146 -22.42 -33.21 30.71
N ASP A 147 -21.46 -33.73 31.49
CA ASP A 147 -20.54 -34.83 31.16
C ASP A 147 -19.52 -34.59 30.00
N GLY A 148 -18.31 -35.14 30.05
CA GLY A 148 -17.64 -35.85 31.15
C GLY A 148 -16.52 -36.77 30.67
N SER A 149 -15.48 -36.98 31.50
CA SER A 149 -14.40 -38.00 31.38
C SER A 149 -13.44 -37.85 30.17
N THR A 150 -12.16 -38.27 30.20
CA THR A 150 -11.37 -39.01 31.22
C THR A 150 -9.86 -38.67 31.13
N VAL A 151 -9.08 -39.15 32.12
CA VAL A 151 -7.60 -39.26 32.20
C VAL A 151 -6.95 -40.02 31.00
N ASP A 152 -5.62 -40.08 30.76
CA ASP A 152 -4.38 -40.09 31.59
C ASP A 152 -3.21 -39.29 30.93
N GLY A 153 -2.00 -39.10 31.48
CA GLY A 153 -1.42 -39.42 32.81
C GLY A 153 0.09 -39.78 32.76
N MET A 154 0.89 -39.30 33.74
CA MET A 154 2.35 -39.55 34.00
C MET A 154 3.36 -38.92 32.99
N SER A 155 4.44 -38.21 33.40
CA SER A 155 5.67 -38.52 34.22
C SER A 155 6.77 -39.29 33.45
N THR A 156 8.09 -39.08 33.65
CA THR A 156 8.82 -38.60 34.87
C THR A 156 10.16 -37.87 34.53
N ALA A 157 10.96 -37.52 35.55
CA ALA A 157 12.31 -36.91 35.56
C ALA A 157 13.41 -37.71 34.77
N SER A 158 14.69 -37.31 34.62
CA SER A 158 15.64 -36.58 35.49
C SER A 158 16.77 -35.92 34.64
N GLU A 159 17.50 -34.87 35.07
CA GLU A 159 18.81 -34.86 35.81
C GLU A 159 19.98 -35.56 35.06
N THR A 160 21.27 -35.16 35.14
CA THR A 160 22.00 -34.33 36.15
C THR A 160 23.25 -33.62 35.55
N GLU A 161 23.77 -32.57 36.22
CA GLU A 161 25.20 -32.19 36.45
C GLU A 161 26.31 -32.58 35.44
N SER A 162 27.19 -31.70 34.91
CA SER A 162 28.41 -31.09 35.54
C SER A 162 29.50 -30.95 34.44
N ASP A 163 30.66 -30.24 34.50
CA ASP A 163 31.23 -29.20 35.39
C ASP A 163 32.42 -28.48 34.68
N LEU A 164 32.93 -27.39 35.30
CA LEU A 164 34.32 -26.85 35.37
C LEU A 164 35.41 -27.25 34.32
N GLU A 165 36.37 -26.42 33.85
CA GLU A 165 36.83 -25.02 34.05
C GLU A 165 37.86 -24.67 32.91
N TYR A 166 38.64 -23.57 32.79
CA TYR A 166 39.11 -22.52 33.73
C TYR A 166 39.45 -21.16 33.04
N THR A 167 40.29 -20.35 33.70
CA THR A 167 40.67 -18.92 33.50
C THR A 167 42.04 -18.64 32.86
N SER A 168 42.22 -17.45 32.23
CA SER A 168 43.35 -16.45 32.38
C SER A 168 43.40 -15.52 31.15
N GLU A 169 43.28 -14.17 31.20
CA GLU A 169 43.97 -13.08 31.93
C GLU A 169 45.19 -12.47 31.21
N GLY A 170 45.31 -11.13 31.20
CA GLY A 170 46.41 -10.34 30.60
C GLY A 170 45.96 -9.26 29.59
N ALA A 171 45.44 -8.09 29.98
CA ALA A 171 46.10 -6.93 30.61
C ALA A 171 46.85 -6.01 29.61
N THR A 172 46.22 -4.93 29.10
CA THR A 172 46.30 -3.50 29.55
C THR A 172 47.45 -2.64 29.00
N GLY A 173 47.16 -1.42 28.53
CA GLY A 173 48.15 -0.37 28.25
C GLY A 173 47.54 0.93 27.66
N GLU A 174 47.39 1.98 28.47
CA GLU A 174 46.84 3.30 28.07
C GLU A 174 47.93 4.32 27.66
N SER A 175 47.54 5.38 26.93
CA SER A 175 48.12 6.75 27.12
C SER A 175 47.15 7.84 26.62
N ARG A 176 47.33 9.10 27.05
CA ARG A 176 46.30 10.18 27.03
C ARG A 176 46.78 11.48 26.37
N GLY A 177 45.82 12.28 25.86
CA GLY A 177 45.95 13.74 25.61
C GLY A 177 45.95 14.15 24.13
N GLU A 178 45.48 15.34 23.73
CA GLU A 178 44.79 16.41 24.49
C GLU A 178 44.02 17.35 23.52
N THR A 179 43.08 18.18 24.00
CA THR A 179 42.05 18.87 23.19
C THR A 179 42.37 20.32 22.77
N TYR A 180 41.87 20.75 21.59
CA TYR A 180 41.64 22.17 21.26
C TYR A 180 40.33 22.35 20.46
N PHE A 181 39.59 23.44 20.73
CA PHE A 181 38.29 23.77 20.11
C PHE A 181 38.36 25.02 19.21
N THR A 182 37.57 25.03 18.14
CA THR A 182 36.98 26.23 17.51
C THR A 182 35.58 25.91 16.98
N PRO A 183 34.58 26.81 17.08
CA PRO A 183 33.20 26.53 16.70
C PRO A 183 32.86 26.94 15.25
N ASP A 184 31.87 26.26 14.67
CA ASP A 184 31.03 26.75 13.57
C ASP A 184 29.61 26.18 13.76
N ASP A 185 28.57 26.95 13.45
CA ASP A 185 27.18 26.59 13.80
C ASP A 185 26.53 25.69 12.72
N GLY A 186 26.47 24.39 13.00
CA GLY A 186 25.78 23.43 12.14
C GLY A 186 24.26 23.63 12.10
N VAL A 187 23.68 23.66 10.91
CA VAL A 187 22.22 23.67 10.73
C VAL A 187 21.71 22.23 10.79
N ASP A 188 20.90 21.91 11.80
CA ASP A 188 20.41 20.55 12.08
C ASP A 188 19.81 19.84 10.84
N SER A 189 20.48 18.78 10.40
CA SER A 189 20.04 17.93 9.30
C SER A 189 19.06 16.85 9.77
N LEU A 190 17.92 17.27 10.35
CA LEU A 190 16.80 16.44 10.84
C LEU A 190 16.03 15.68 9.72
N ALA A 191 16.75 15.22 8.69
CA ALA A 191 16.22 14.50 7.53
C ALA A 191 16.55 13.00 7.53
N ASP A 192 17.65 12.57 8.17
CA ASP A 192 18.07 11.16 8.23
C ASP A 192 17.49 10.39 9.44
N GLU A 193 17.12 11.07 10.53
CA GLU A 193 16.59 10.45 11.77
C GLU A 193 15.15 9.89 11.66
N ARG A 194 14.72 9.46 10.47
CA ARG A 194 13.49 8.66 10.31
C ARG A 194 13.79 7.19 10.59
N GLU A 195 13.96 6.90 11.88
CA GLU A 195 14.41 5.61 12.40
C GLU A 195 13.67 4.36 11.88
N TRP A 196 14.37 3.22 11.99
CA TRP A 196 13.97 1.93 11.44
C TRP A 196 13.55 0.94 12.53
N GLY A 197 12.52 0.16 12.22
CA GLY A 197 12.03 -0.94 13.06
C GLY A 197 10.77 -0.59 13.83
N ALA A 198 9.80 -1.51 13.85
CA ALA A 198 8.46 -1.36 14.41
C ALA A 198 7.52 -0.41 13.64
N ARG A 199 6.71 -0.97 12.74
CA ARG A 199 5.57 -0.27 12.10
C ARG A 199 4.28 -1.07 12.29
N MET A 200 3.21 -0.45 12.77
CA MET A 200 1.90 -1.11 12.84
C MET A 200 1.37 -1.33 11.42
N THR A 201 0.90 -2.55 11.12
CA THR A 201 0.52 -2.91 9.74
C THR A 201 -0.87 -2.40 9.38
N LYS A 202 -1.75 -2.37 10.40
CA LYS A 202 -3.04 -1.70 10.47
C LYS A 202 -3.29 -1.30 11.92
N ALA A 203 -4.20 -0.35 12.13
CA ALA A 203 -4.75 -0.05 13.44
C ALA A 203 -6.23 0.31 13.29
N GLY A 204 -7.00 0.19 14.38
CA GLY A 204 -8.40 0.59 14.44
C GLY A 204 -8.65 1.65 15.52
N LEU A 205 -9.80 2.33 15.41
CA LEU A 205 -10.28 3.24 16.44
C LEU A 205 -10.98 2.45 17.54
N VAL A 206 -10.55 2.67 18.78
CA VAL A 206 -11.21 2.23 20.01
C VAL A 206 -11.24 0.70 20.18
N PRO A 207 -10.23 0.12 20.86
CA PRO A 207 -10.34 -1.23 21.39
C PRO A 207 -11.64 -1.37 22.20
N PRO A 208 -12.43 -2.43 21.97
CA PRO A 208 -13.57 -2.73 22.83
C PRO A 208 -13.13 -2.78 24.29
N VAL A 209 -13.92 -2.19 25.21
CA VAL A 209 -13.72 -2.32 26.67
C VAL A 209 -13.56 -3.79 27.07
N THR A 210 -14.21 -4.67 26.30
CA THR A 210 -14.28 -6.11 26.44
C THR A 210 -13.16 -6.90 25.76
N ARG A 211 -12.20 -6.28 25.03
CA ARG A 211 -11.03 -7.00 24.48
C ARG A 211 -10.12 -7.42 25.64
N LYS A 212 -10.29 -8.66 26.07
CA LYS A 212 -9.37 -9.39 26.96
C LYS A 212 -8.26 -10.00 26.11
N TYR A 213 -7.05 -9.97 26.65
CA TYR A 213 -5.88 -10.63 26.11
C TYR A 213 -5.26 -11.51 27.21
N GLU A 214 -4.57 -12.58 26.83
CA GLU A 214 -3.74 -13.38 27.73
C GLU A 214 -2.44 -12.62 28.01
N VAL A 215 -2.11 -12.41 29.28
CA VAL A 215 -0.89 -11.68 29.66
C VAL A 215 0.32 -12.58 29.43
N ILE A 216 1.29 -12.10 28.67
CA ILE A 216 2.55 -12.81 28.36
C ILE A 216 3.77 -11.94 28.67
N ASP A 217 4.84 -12.59 29.11
CA ASP A 217 6.12 -11.94 29.44
C ASP A 217 7.22 -12.14 28.40
N HIS A 218 7.00 -13.02 27.43
CA HIS A 218 7.89 -13.34 26.31
C HIS A 218 7.09 -13.57 25.03
N TYR A 219 7.76 -13.50 23.86
CA TYR A 219 7.16 -13.74 22.55
C TYR A 219 6.68 -15.19 22.38
N ILE A 220 5.48 -15.38 21.82
CA ILE A 220 4.88 -16.70 21.56
C ILE A 220 4.92 -17.00 20.06
N ILE A 221 5.84 -17.85 19.61
CA ILE A 221 5.98 -18.19 18.19
C ILE A 221 4.86 -19.15 17.76
N VAL A 222 4.14 -18.83 16.68
CA VAL A 222 2.93 -19.57 16.24
C VAL A 222 3.21 -20.65 15.20
N ALA A 223 4.25 -20.49 14.38
CA ALA A 223 4.65 -21.46 13.35
C ALA A 223 6.11 -21.26 12.95
N ASP A 224 6.75 -22.30 12.38
CA ASP A 224 8.10 -22.25 11.81
C ASP A 224 9.14 -21.67 12.79
N GLU A 225 9.24 -22.31 13.96
CA GLU A 225 10.03 -21.86 15.10
C GLU A 225 11.52 -21.64 14.75
N GLU A 226 12.06 -22.45 13.85
CA GLU A 226 13.41 -22.29 13.29
C GLU A 226 13.53 -21.05 12.40
N GLU A 227 12.61 -20.84 11.43
CA GLU A 227 12.65 -19.64 10.57
C GLU A 227 12.43 -18.35 11.38
N VAL A 228 11.52 -18.37 12.36
CA VAL A 228 11.24 -17.21 13.22
C VAL A 228 12.41 -16.89 14.15
N ARG A 229 12.99 -17.87 14.87
CA ARG A 229 14.20 -17.62 15.69
C ARG A 229 15.35 -17.09 14.83
N ARG A 230 15.61 -17.67 13.65
CA ARG A 230 16.66 -17.21 12.74
C ARG A 230 16.42 -15.78 12.22
N LYS A 231 15.16 -15.37 12.02
CA LYS A 231 14.79 -13.99 11.64
C LYS A 231 14.92 -13.00 12.81
N MET A 232 14.68 -13.45 14.04
CA MET A 232 14.78 -12.62 15.25
C MET A 232 16.19 -12.61 15.86
N GLN A 233 17.07 -13.56 15.51
CA GLN A 233 18.46 -13.56 15.93
C GLN A 233 19.23 -12.38 15.31
N VAL A 234 20.11 -11.78 16.12
CA VAL A 234 20.89 -10.60 15.77
C VAL A 234 22.29 -11.02 15.31
N SER A 235 22.73 -10.57 14.14
CA SER A 235 24.06 -10.85 13.59
C SER A 235 24.89 -9.57 13.51
N LEU A 236 25.86 -9.45 14.43
CA LEU A 236 26.73 -8.28 14.52
C LEU A 236 27.91 -8.41 13.53
N PRO A 237 28.37 -7.30 12.93
CA PRO A 237 29.61 -7.29 12.13
C PRO A 237 30.83 -7.85 12.88
N GLU A 238 31.76 -8.49 12.17
CA GLU A 238 32.97 -9.08 12.76
C GLU A 238 33.83 -8.04 13.52
N ASP A 239 33.90 -6.82 13.00
CA ASP A 239 34.69 -5.70 13.55
C ASP A 239 33.97 -4.92 14.69
N TYR A 240 32.75 -5.31 15.05
CA TYR A 240 31.90 -4.57 16.00
C TYR A 240 32.50 -4.47 17.41
N ALA A 241 33.15 -5.56 17.87
CA ALA A 241 33.80 -5.60 19.17
C ALA A 241 35.06 -4.70 19.23
N GLU A 242 35.78 -4.55 18.12
CA GLU A 242 36.96 -3.69 18.03
C GLU A 242 36.54 -2.21 18.03
N LYS A 243 35.52 -1.86 17.24
CA LYS A 243 34.93 -0.51 17.19
C LYS A 243 34.42 -0.02 18.55
N LEU A 244 33.67 -0.85 19.28
CA LEU A 244 33.20 -0.48 20.61
C LEU A 244 34.35 -0.21 21.60
N ASN A 245 35.45 -0.97 21.48
CA ASN A 245 36.64 -0.76 22.31
C ASN A 245 37.41 0.51 21.91
N ALA A 246 37.52 0.83 20.61
CA ALA A 246 38.10 2.07 20.13
C ALA A 246 37.34 3.31 20.64
N GLN A 247 36.00 3.28 20.56
CA GLN A 247 35.13 4.33 21.10
C GLN A 247 35.30 4.53 22.61
N ARG A 248 35.35 3.42 23.37
CA ARG A 248 35.61 3.45 24.83
C ARG A 248 36.99 4.01 25.20
N ASN A 249 37.97 3.84 24.32
CA ASN A 249 39.33 4.34 24.49
C ASN A 249 39.54 5.74 23.85
N GLY A 250 38.48 6.35 23.30
CA GLY A 250 38.52 7.68 22.69
C GLY A 250 39.50 7.80 21.51
N THR A 251 39.69 6.72 20.74
CA THR A 251 40.71 6.65 19.68
C THR A 251 40.08 6.58 18.28
N GLU A 252 40.24 7.68 17.53
CA GLU A 252 39.78 7.95 16.15
C GLU A 252 38.26 8.10 15.92
N GLU A 253 37.92 9.01 15.01
CA GLU A 253 36.56 9.25 14.50
C GLU A 253 36.29 8.25 13.36
N SER A 254 35.37 7.30 13.57
CA SER A 254 34.93 6.39 12.50
C SER A 254 33.62 6.88 11.87
N ASP A 255 33.55 6.96 10.54
CA ASP A 255 32.38 7.39 9.74
C ASP A 255 31.12 6.49 9.85
N MET A 256 30.99 5.66 10.89
CA MET A 256 29.80 4.87 11.19
C MET A 256 29.42 4.99 12.66
N GLU A 257 28.16 5.35 12.92
CA GLU A 257 27.62 5.48 14.26
C GLU A 257 27.46 4.09 14.90
N ILE A 258 28.14 3.88 16.02
CA ILE A 258 28.08 2.62 16.77
C ILE A 258 26.75 2.58 17.54
N PRO A 259 25.94 1.52 17.41
CA PRO A 259 24.65 1.38 18.09
C PRO A 259 24.74 1.59 19.60
N GLU A 260 23.75 2.28 20.15
CA GLU A 260 23.79 2.75 21.53
C GLU A 260 23.61 1.60 22.52
N VAL A 261 24.61 1.38 23.37
CA VAL A 261 24.65 0.26 24.32
C VAL A 261 24.11 0.70 25.68
N LYS A 262 22.84 0.40 25.97
CA LYS A 262 22.18 0.67 27.26
C LYS A 262 22.22 -0.56 28.16
N ASP A 263 22.33 -0.39 29.47
CA ASP A 263 22.12 -1.49 30.43
C ASP A 263 20.64 -1.91 30.44
N TYR A 264 20.34 -3.19 30.69
CA TYR A 264 18.95 -3.67 30.73
C TYR A 264 18.17 -3.01 31.90
N LYS A 265 17.19 -2.17 31.54
CA LYS A 265 16.15 -1.67 32.45
C LYS A 265 14.95 -2.64 32.39
N PRO A 266 14.33 -3.02 33.52
CA PRO A 266 13.04 -3.71 33.50
C PRO A 266 11.93 -2.77 32.99
N ARG A 267 10.86 -3.36 32.44
CA ARG A 267 9.64 -2.62 32.05
C ARG A 267 8.96 -1.98 33.26
N LYS A 268 8.21 -0.89 33.04
CA LYS A 268 7.52 -0.16 34.12
C LYS A 268 6.45 -1.02 34.80
N SER A 269 6.31 -0.85 36.12
CA SER A 269 5.35 -1.64 36.91
C SER A 269 3.90 -1.22 36.67
N LEU A 270 3.08 -2.13 36.12
CA LEU A 270 1.64 -1.92 35.93
C LEU A 270 0.90 -1.91 37.29
N GLY A 271 0.11 -0.86 37.52
CA GLY A 271 -0.57 -0.58 38.78
C GLY A 271 0.19 0.38 39.72
N ASP A 272 1.49 0.60 39.46
CA ASP A 272 2.39 1.42 40.28
C ASP A 272 2.97 2.59 39.47
N GLU A 273 3.88 2.32 38.54
CA GLU A 273 4.47 3.33 37.67
C GLU A 273 3.57 3.70 36.48
N VAL A 274 2.78 2.76 35.95
CA VAL A 274 1.84 2.96 34.83
C VAL A 274 0.49 2.30 35.11
N ILE A 275 -0.58 2.78 34.46
CA ILE A 275 -1.94 2.21 34.59
C ILE A 275 -2.61 2.05 33.22
N GLU A 276 -3.36 0.96 33.02
CA GLU A 276 -4.39 0.89 31.98
C GLU A 276 -5.65 1.61 32.46
N GLN A 277 -6.17 2.56 31.68
CA GLN A 277 -7.44 3.25 31.95
C GLN A 277 -8.16 3.70 30.68
N GLU A 278 -9.44 4.08 30.80
CA GLU A 278 -10.13 4.77 29.70
C GLU A 278 -9.48 6.13 29.42
N VAL A 279 -9.29 6.44 28.14
CA VAL A 279 -8.69 7.68 27.65
C VAL A 279 -9.52 8.30 26.53
N TYR A 280 -9.50 9.62 26.46
CA TYR A 280 -10.24 10.46 25.53
C TYR A 280 -9.28 11.46 24.87
N GLY A 281 -9.67 11.95 23.70
CA GLY A 281 -8.94 13.02 23.04
C GLY A 281 -9.84 13.82 22.11
N ILE A 282 -9.31 14.92 21.59
CA ILE A 282 -10.06 15.84 20.72
C ILE A 282 -9.61 15.69 19.26
N ASP A 283 -10.54 15.91 18.34
CA ASP A 283 -10.22 15.99 16.91
C ASP A 283 -9.68 17.40 16.53
N PRO A 284 -9.12 17.59 15.32
CA PRO A 284 -8.55 18.88 14.92
C PRO A 284 -9.57 20.03 14.80
N TYR A 285 -10.84 19.74 14.54
CA TYR A 285 -11.89 20.77 14.55
C TYR A 285 -12.17 21.23 15.98
N THR A 286 -12.25 20.32 16.96
CA THR A 286 -12.37 20.70 18.37
C THR A 286 -11.12 21.45 18.87
N HIS A 287 -9.91 21.07 18.45
CA HIS A 287 -8.69 21.82 18.76
C HIS A 287 -8.76 23.26 18.22
N ASN A 288 -9.11 23.45 16.95
CA ASN A 288 -9.26 24.78 16.34
C ASN A 288 -10.38 25.62 16.98
N LEU A 289 -11.51 24.99 17.32
CA LEU A 289 -12.64 25.61 18.02
C LEU A 289 -12.24 26.11 19.42
N LEU A 290 -11.37 25.38 20.13
CA LEU A 290 -10.82 25.83 21.41
C LEU A 290 -9.90 27.05 21.23
N LEU A 291 -9.03 27.07 20.22
CA LEU A 291 -8.16 28.22 19.94
C LEU A 291 -8.97 29.49 19.59
N ASP A 292 -9.99 29.37 18.75
CA ASP A 292 -10.94 30.46 18.40
C ASP A 292 -11.81 30.91 19.60
N SER A 293 -11.85 30.11 20.67
CA SER A 293 -12.49 30.47 21.95
C SER A 293 -11.55 31.20 22.92
N MET A 294 -10.24 31.27 22.64
CA MET A 294 -9.26 31.95 23.48
C MET A 294 -9.06 33.41 23.02
N PRO A 295 -9.04 34.39 23.94
CA PRO A 295 -8.91 35.81 23.59
C PRO A 295 -7.66 36.12 22.75
N GLU A 296 -7.78 37.01 21.78
CA GLU A 296 -6.65 37.50 20.96
C GLU A 296 -5.69 38.39 21.78
N GLU A 297 -6.24 39.34 22.56
CA GLU A 297 -5.51 40.30 23.41
C GLU A 297 -4.96 39.68 24.71
N SER A 298 -4.50 38.43 24.68
CA SER A 298 -4.13 37.65 25.85
C SER A 298 -2.64 37.69 26.18
N ASP A 299 -2.30 37.55 27.47
CA ASP A 299 -0.92 37.25 27.95
C ASP A 299 -0.41 35.84 27.52
N TRP A 300 -1.04 35.19 26.54
CA TRP A 300 -0.74 33.86 26.02
C TRP A 300 -0.26 33.95 24.57
N SER A 301 0.95 33.47 24.29
CA SER A 301 1.39 33.23 22.92
C SER A 301 0.59 32.09 22.28
N LEU A 302 0.62 31.97 20.96
CA LEU A 302 -0.01 30.84 20.26
C LEU A 302 0.56 29.49 20.74
N VAL A 303 1.87 29.43 21.01
CA VAL A 303 2.55 28.24 21.56
C VAL A 303 2.00 27.89 22.96
N ASP A 304 1.86 28.87 23.87
CA ASP A 304 1.25 28.62 25.19
C ASP A 304 -0.18 28.05 25.05
N LYS A 305 -0.97 28.55 24.09
CA LYS A 305 -2.34 28.10 23.85
C LYS A 305 -2.41 26.64 23.39
N HIS A 306 -1.50 26.21 22.52
CA HIS A 306 -1.39 24.80 22.13
C HIS A 306 -0.92 23.92 23.30
N ILE A 307 0.10 24.34 24.06
CA ILE A 307 0.59 23.61 25.26
C ILE A 307 -0.55 23.42 26.29
N PHE A 308 -1.37 24.44 26.53
CA PHE A 308 -2.52 24.33 27.43
C PHE A 308 -3.53 23.27 26.97
N ILE A 309 -3.85 23.20 25.67
CA ILE A 309 -4.73 22.15 25.13
C ILE A 309 -4.08 20.77 25.27
N GLU A 310 -2.82 20.65 24.89
CA GLU A 310 -2.11 19.36 24.77
C GLU A 310 -1.73 18.74 26.12
N GLU A 311 -1.37 19.57 27.12
CA GLU A 311 -0.74 19.09 28.36
C GLU A 311 -1.57 19.39 29.62
N VAL A 312 -2.44 20.41 29.62
CA VAL A 312 -3.31 20.72 30.78
C VAL A 312 -4.71 20.12 30.56
N LEU A 313 -5.34 20.41 29.42
CA LEU A 313 -6.70 19.95 29.13
C LEU A 313 -6.79 18.43 28.96
N LEU A 314 -5.96 17.83 28.10
CA LEU A 314 -5.98 16.38 27.88
C LEU A 314 -5.59 15.58 29.13
N ARG A 315 -4.62 16.07 29.92
CA ARG A 315 -4.21 15.45 31.19
C ARG A 315 -5.34 15.48 32.22
N THR A 316 -6.02 16.62 32.37
CA THR A 316 -7.17 16.75 33.29
C THR A 316 -8.38 15.93 32.82
N LEU A 317 -8.66 15.93 31.52
CA LEU A 317 -9.68 15.08 30.90
C LEU A 317 -9.44 13.60 31.22
N ASN A 318 -8.23 13.08 30.94
CA ASN A 318 -7.88 11.69 31.18
C ASN A 318 -7.89 11.31 32.67
N LYS A 319 -7.47 12.22 33.57
CA LYS A 319 -7.62 12.07 35.03
C LYS A 319 -9.10 11.92 35.43
N LYS A 320 -9.99 12.76 34.90
CA LYS A 320 -11.43 12.80 35.25
C LYS A 320 -12.19 11.57 34.74
N VAL A 321 -11.91 11.12 33.51
CA VAL A 321 -12.56 9.95 32.88
C VAL A 321 -12.02 8.59 33.34
N ARG A 322 -10.94 8.54 34.14
CA ARG A 322 -10.42 7.31 34.78
C ARG A 322 -11.52 6.50 35.48
N SER A 323 -12.53 7.19 36.02
CA SER A 323 -13.73 6.63 36.67
C SER A 323 -14.60 5.73 35.77
N PHE A 324 -14.50 5.83 34.44
CA PHE A 324 -15.20 4.94 33.50
C PHE A 324 -14.44 3.64 33.19
N THR A 325 -13.23 3.45 33.73
CA THR A 325 -12.41 2.26 33.47
C THR A 325 -13.12 0.98 33.94
N GLY A 326 -13.29 0.02 33.02
CA GLY A 326 -14.05 -1.20 33.26
C GLY A 326 -15.57 -1.02 33.35
N SER A 327 -16.10 0.20 33.16
CA SER A 327 -17.54 0.44 33.14
C SER A 327 -18.16 -0.03 31.81
N GLY A 328 -19.30 -0.72 31.88
CA GLY A 328 -20.05 -1.11 30.67
C GLY A 328 -20.73 0.05 29.94
N ASN A 329 -20.72 1.26 30.53
CA ASN A 329 -21.51 2.42 30.10
C ASN A 329 -20.63 3.62 29.67
N THR A 330 -19.36 3.39 29.32
CA THR A 330 -18.40 4.45 28.94
C THR A 330 -18.88 5.19 27.67
N PRO A 331 -19.14 6.52 27.73
CA PRO A 331 -19.79 7.24 26.63
C PRO A 331 -18.82 7.54 25.47
N MET A 332 -19.29 7.43 24.23
CA MET A 332 -18.44 7.69 23.04
C MET A 332 -17.96 9.15 22.93
N MET A 333 -18.69 10.10 23.52
CA MET A 333 -18.36 11.52 23.58
C MET A 333 -18.43 12.01 25.02
N TYR A 334 -17.53 12.91 25.42
CA TYR A 334 -17.48 13.53 26.74
C TYR A 334 -17.46 15.06 26.60
N PRO A 335 -18.35 15.82 27.29
CA PRO A 335 -18.38 17.28 27.19
C PRO A 335 -17.15 17.90 27.87
N LEU A 336 -16.54 18.91 27.26
CA LEU A 336 -15.33 19.54 27.81
C LEU A 336 -15.60 20.53 28.97
N LYS A 337 -16.84 21.03 29.12
CA LYS A 337 -17.19 22.03 30.15
C LYS A 337 -16.84 21.57 31.59
N PRO A 338 -17.20 20.36 32.05
CA PRO A 338 -16.78 19.84 33.37
C PRO A 338 -15.27 19.66 33.54
N VAL A 339 -14.49 19.64 32.46
CA VAL A 339 -13.02 19.60 32.53
C VAL A 339 -12.48 21.03 32.75
N PHE A 340 -12.98 22.02 32.03
CA PHE A 340 -12.62 23.43 32.26
C PHE A 340 -13.05 23.94 33.63
N GLU A 341 -14.19 23.48 34.16
CA GLU A 341 -14.62 23.78 35.53
C GLU A 341 -13.59 23.24 36.56
N GLU A 342 -13.13 21.99 36.43
CA GLU A 342 -12.07 21.44 37.29
C GLU A 342 -10.71 22.15 37.09
N ILE A 343 -10.37 22.58 35.87
CA ILE A 343 -9.14 23.36 35.64
C ILE A 343 -9.22 24.74 36.32
N VAL A 344 -10.40 25.38 36.39
CA VAL A 344 -10.59 26.61 37.17
C VAL A 344 -10.42 26.33 38.67
N GLU A 345 -11.02 25.28 39.21
CA GLU A 345 -10.89 24.90 40.63
C GLU A 345 -9.41 24.66 41.01
N ASN A 346 -8.68 23.83 40.24
CA ASN A 346 -7.25 23.59 40.47
C ASN A 346 -6.41 24.88 40.30
N ALA A 347 -6.77 25.77 39.38
CA ALA A 347 -6.07 27.04 39.19
C ALA A 347 -6.39 28.06 40.29
N GLU A 348 -7.56 28.01 40.93
CA GLU A 348 -7.90 28.81 42.11
C GLU A 348 -7.11 28.35 43.34
N GLU A 349 -7.01 27.03 43.59
CA GLU A 349 -6.19 26.46 44.67
C GLU A 349 -4.70 26.82 44.52
N ASN A 350 -4.17 26.79 43.29
CA ASN A 350 -2.77 27.15 43.00
C ASN A 350 -2.55 28.66 42.75
N ASN A 351 -3.60 29.49 42.83
CA ASN A 351 -3.56 30.93 42.55
C ASN A 351 -3.03 31.29 41.13
N ASP A 352 -3.21 30.40 40.15
CA ASP A 352 -2.86 30.64 38.75
C ASP A 352 -3.94 31.49 38.04
N ARG A 353 -3.80 32.79 38.25
CA ARG A 353 -4.65 33.81 37.63
C ARG A 353 -4.53 33.88 36.10
N ARG A 354 -3.51 33.27 35.49
CA ARG A 354 -3.31 33.23 34.02
C ARG A 354 -4.20 32.13 33.42
N THR A 355 -4.22 30.94 34.02
CA THR A 355 -5.05 29.80 33.60
C THR A 355 -6.53 29.98 33.97
N MET A 356 -6.85 30.50 35.16
CA MET A 356 -8.22 30.84 35.56
C MET A 356 -8.92 31.71 34.50
N ARG A 357 -8.27 32.80 34.08
CA ARG A 357 -8.82 33.73 33.08
C ARG A 357 -9.07 33.03 31.74
N LEU A 358 -8.11 32.25 31.26
CA LEU A 358 -8.23 31.53 29.98
C LEU A 358 -9.46 30.61 29.98
N CYS A 359 -9.61 29.82 31.05
CA CYS A 359 -10.74 28.89 31.19
C CYS A 359 -12.08 29.63 31.31
N GLN A 360 -12.13 30.76 32.01
CA GLN A 360 -13.34 31.60 32.10
C GLN A 360 -13.78 32.17 30.73
N PHE A 361 -12.83 32.50 29.84
CA PHE A 361 -13.17 32.87 28.46
C PHE A 361 -13.73 31.68 27.67
N ILE A 362 -13.11 30.50 27.77
CA ILE A 362 -13.55 29.29 27.05
C ILE A 362 -14.94 28.84 27.55
N LEU A 363 -15.19 28.84 28.86
CA LEU A 363 -16.50 28.53 29.44
C LEU A 363 -17.59 29.49 28.94
N LYS A 364 -17.27 30.79 28.83
CA LYS A 364 -18.17 31.79 28.24
C LYS A 364 -18.37 31.60 26.73
N ALA A 365 -17.38 31.11 26.00
CA ALA A 365 -17.51 30.75 24.59
C ALA A 365 -18.43 29.53 24.41
N ILE A 366 -18.27 28.48 25.24
CA ILE A 366 -19.16 27.31 25.28
C ILE A 366 -20.61 27.74 25.51
N ASP A 367 -20.87 28.53 26.57
CA ASP A 367 -22.22 28.94 26.94
C ASP A 367 -22.86 29.95 25.95
N SER A 368 -22.07 30.60 25.08
CA SER A 368 -22.57 31.51 24.04
C SER A 368 -22.63 30.90 22.63
N ARG A 369 -22.10 29.69 22.43
CA ARG A 369 -22.09 28.97 21.14
C ARG A 369 -22.70 27.55 21.25
N PRO A 370 -23.99 27.40 21.57
CA PRO A 370 -24.63 26.09 21.82
C PRO A 370 -24.72 25.16 20.59
N GLU A 371 -24.44 25.66 19.39
CA GLU A 371 -24.38 24.87 18.14
C GLU A 371 -22.98 24.26 17.88
N ASP A 372 -21.94 24.72 18.60
CA ASP A 372 -20.56 24.25 18.47
C ASP A 372 -20.26 23.09 19.45
N ASN A 373 -19.56 22.06 18.97
CA ASN A 373 -19.40 20.80 19.68
C ASN A 373 -18.09 20.74 20.48
N TYR A 374 -18.09 21.33 21.68
CA TYR A 374 -16.98 21.25 22.64
C TYR A 374 -16.96 19.90 23.37
N VAL A 375 -16.63 18.84 22.64
CA VAL A 375 -16.58 17.45 23.13
C VAL A 375 -15.24 16.80 22.83
N ALA A 376 -14.79 15.94 23.74
CA ALA A 376 -13.78 14.92 23.45
C ALA A 376 -14.44 13.61 23.01
N TYR A 377 -13.70 12.79 22.30
CA TYR A 377 -14.11 11.48 21.80
C TYR A 377 -13.30 10.37 22.49
N ARG A 378 -13.97 9.25 22.79
CA ARG A 378 -13.34 8.09 23.42
C ARG A 378 -12.25 7.52 22.50
N LYS A 379 -11.02 7.37 23.00
CA LYS A 379 -9.91 6.69 22.31
C LYS A 379 -9.86 5.20 22.64
N GLY A 380 -10.34 4.81 23.82
CA GLY A 380 -10.44 3.43 24.30
C GLY A 380 -9.73 3.23 25.63
N LEU A 381 -9.32 1.99 25.91
CA LEU A 381 -8.32 1.74 26.96
C LEU A 381 -6.93 2.12 26.45
N GLY A 382 -6.24 2.97 27.21
CA GLY A 382 -4.88 3.44 26.95
C GLY A 382 -4.02 3.34 28.22
N VAL A 383 -2.74 3.72 28.10
CA VAL A 383 -1.78 3.67 29.21
C VAL A 383 -1.45 5.09 29.69
N VAL A 384 -1.43 5.30 31.00
CA VAL A 384 -1.15 6.60 31.63
C VAL A 384 -0.02 6.45 32.65
N CYS A 385 0.85 7.45 32.74
CA CYS A 385 1.91 7.53 33.76
C CYS A 385 1.29 7.73 35.16
N ASN A 386 1.54 6.79 36.08
CA ASN A 386 1.03 6.81 37.47
C ASN A 386 2.14 7.12 38.50
N LYS A 387 3.40 7.22 38.05
CA LYS A 387 4.55 7.67 38.86
C LYS A 387 4.52 9.18 39.09
N GLU A 388 4.48 9.62 40.35
CA GLU A 388 4.37 11.06 40.71
C GLU A 388 5.52 11.92 40.15
N GLY A 389 6.75 11.38 40.14
CA GLY A 389 7.93 12.04 39.55
C GLY A 389 8.02 11.96 38.03
N GLY A 390 7.08 11.31 37.36
CA GLY A 390 7.10 11.07 35.91
C GLY A 390 8.19 10.11 35.44
N PHE A 391 8.43 10.11 34.13
CA PHE A 391 9.56 9.45 33.47
C PHE A 391 10.48 10.48 32.82
N SER A 392 11.77 10.17 32.76
CA SER A 392 12.76 10.92 31.99
C SER A 392 12.60 10.68 30.48
N GLU A 393 13.38 11.41 29.70
CA GLU A 393 13.74 11.06 28.32
C GLU A 393 14.63 9.81 28.29
N ASP A 394 14.64 9.07 27.18
CA ASP A 394 15.38 7.81 27.00
C ASP A 394 15.08 6.70 28.02
N ASP A 395 13.90 6.77 28.63
CA ASP A 395 13.51 5.84 29.68
C ASP A 395 12.67 4.69 29.10
N PHE A 396 13.14 3.47 29.33
CA PHE A 396 12.48 2.27 28.81
C PHE A 396 11.12 2.09 29.49
N ILE A 397 10.07 1.95 28.66
CA ILE A 397 8.68 1.83 29.10
C ILE A 397 8.24 0.36 29.14
N VAL A 398 8.33 -0.34 28.01
CA VAL A 398 7.83 -1.72 27.84
C VAL A 398 8.27 -2.35 26.51
N GLU A 399 8.40 -3.66 26.46
CA GLU A 399 8.49 -4.46 25.22
C GLU A 399 7.09 -4.60 24.59
N PHE A 400 6.93 -4.41 23.28
CA PHE A 400 5.69 -4.76 22.59
C PHE A 400 5.66 -6.27 22.33
N LEU A 401 4.98 -7.00 23.21
CA LEU A 401 4.85 -8.46 23.15
C LEU A 401 3.58 -8.91 22.44
N GLY A 402 3.66 -10.06 21.77
CA GLY A 402 2.53 -10.67 21.06
C GLY A 402 2.83 -12.09 20.57
N GLU A 403 1.88 -12.62 19.81
CA GLU A 403 2.08 -13.83 19.00
C GLU A 403 2.97 -13.51 17.79
N VAL A 404 4.03 -14.27 17.57
CA VAL A 404 4.97 -14.07 16.45
C VAL A 404 4.68 -15.05 15.32
N TYR A 405 4.33 -14.49 14.16
CA TYR A 405 4.04 -15.22 12.94
C TYR A 405 5.18 -15.03 11.93
N PRO A 406 5.67 -16.12 11.28
CA PRO A 406 6.42 -15.96 10.04
C PRO A 406 5.47 -15.38 8.98
N THR A 407 6.00 -14.53 8.10
CA THR A 407 5.14 -13.61 7.34
C THR A 407 4.12 -14.32 6.45
N TRP A 408 4.48 -15.46 5.86
CA TRP A 408 3.58 -16.27 5.05
C TRP A 408 2.35 -16.74 5.88
N LYS A 409 2.55 -17.17 7.12
CA LYS A 409 1.49 -17.66 8.02
C LYS A 409 0.55 -16.54 8.47
N TRP A 410 1.09 -15.33 8.68
CA TRP A 410 0.26 -14.14 8.94
C TRP A 410 -0.72 -13.86 7.79
N PHE A 411 -0.25 -13.97 6.54
CA PHE A 411 -1.12 -13.79 5.38
C PHE A 411 -2.14 -14.93 5.20
N GLU A 412 -1.87 -16.15 5.67
CA GLU A 412 -2.91 -17.20 5.77
C GLU A 412 -4.02 -16.79 6.75
N LYS A 413 -3.68 -16.25 7.94
CA LYS A 413 -4.64 -15.73 8.94
C LYS A 413 -5.51 -14.63 8.31
N GLN A 414 -4.88 -13.68 7.62
CA GLN A 414 -5.62 -12.62 6.91
C GLN A 414 -6.53 -13.14 5.78
N ASP A 415 -6.10 -14.12 4.98
CA ASP A 415 -6.91 -14.67 3.89
C ASP A 415 -8.10 -15.48 4.39
N GLY A 416 -7.95 -16.21 5.50
CA GLY A 416 -9.08 -16.86 6.17
C GLY A 416 -10.08 -15.86 6.76
N ILE A 417 -9.61 -14.78 7.39
CA ILE A 417 -10.46 -13.69 7.90
C ILE A 417 -11.29 -13.08 6.76
N ARG A 418 -10.65 -12.77 5.62
CA ARG A 418 -11.32 -12.25 4.41
C ARG A 418 -12.38 -13.22 3.89
N ALA A 419 -12.07 -14.52 3.83
CA ALA A 419 -12.99 -15.56 3.37
C ALA A 419 -14.23 -15.68 4.27
N LEU A 420 -14.06 -15.60 5.59
CA LEU A 420 -15.15 -15.68 6.58
C LEU A 420 -16.03 -14.42 6.60
N GLN A 421 -15.44 -13.23 6.39
CA GLN A 421 -16.19 -11.96 6.31
C GLN A 421 -17.05 -11.84 5.03
N LYS A 422 -16.80 -12.66 3.99
CA LYS A 422 -17.62 -12.80 2.77
C LYS A 422 -17.83 -11.52 1.93
N ASN A 423 -17.09 -10.45 2.20
CA ASN A 423 -17.17 -9.19 1.45
C ASN A 423 -15.82 -8.46 1.41
N ASN A 424 -15.15 -8.47 0.25
CA ASN A 424 -13.85 -7.80 0.04
C ASN A 424 -13.90 -6.26 0.13
N ASN A 425 -15.09 -5.66 0.30
CA ASN A 425 -15.29 -4.21 0.35
C ASN A 425 -15.56 -3.66 1.76
N ASP A 426 -15.68 -4.53 2.77
CA ASP A 426 -15.70 -4.07 4.16
C ASP A 426 -14.25 -3.85 4.64
N PRO A 427 -13.99 -2.81 5.47
CA PRO A 427 -12.66 -2.61 6.02
C PRO A 427 -12.26 -3.82 6.84
N ALA A 428 -10.97 -4.16 6.78
CA ALA A 428 -10.42 -5.27 7.54
C ALA A 428 -10.60 -5.02 9.05
N PRO A 429 -10.66 -6.07 9.88
CA PRO A 429 -10.88 -5.93 11.31
C PRO A 429 -9.71 -5.19 11.97
N GLU A 430 -9.91 -4.79 13.23
CA GLU A 430 -8.82 -4.25 14.06
C GLU A 430 -7.70 -5.28 14.14
N PHE A 431 -6.47 -4.90 13.76
CA PHE A 431 -5.28 -5.69 14.04
C PHE A 431 -4.42 -4.91 15.04
N TYR A 432 -3.77 -5.66 15.94
CA TYR A 432 -2.88 -5.12 16.97
C TYR A 432 -1.45 -5.55 16.65
N ASN A 433 -1.08 -5.44 15.36
CA ASN A 433 0.10 -6.12 14.84
C ASN A 433 1.16 -5.16 14.29
N ILE A 434 2.41 -5.46 14.59
CA ILE A 434 3.61 -4.71 14.20
C ILE A 434 4.49 -5.61 13.33
N TYR A 435 5.06 -5.06 12.25
CA TYR A 435 6.22 -5.67 11.60
C TYR A 435 7.46 -5.43 12.46
N LEU A 436 8.02 -6.51 13.02
CA LEU A 436 9.36 -6.51 13.57
C LEU A 436 10.29 -6.69 12.37
N GLU A 437 10.83 -5.56 11.91
CA GLU A 437 11.73 -5.47 10.76
C GLU A 437 13.18 -5.49 11.27
N ARG A 438 13.95 -6.51 10.87
CA ARG A 438 15.39 -6.61 11.13
C ARG A 438 16.09 -5.46 10.38
N PRO A 439 16.97 -4.68 11.03
CA PRO A 439 17.66 -3.57 10.37
C PRO A 439 18.41 -3.98 9.10
N LYS A 440 18.46 -3.04 8.16
CA LYS A 440 19.09 -3.22 6.84
C LYS A 440 20.60 -3.42 7.00
N GLY A 441 21.20 -4.29 6.19
CA GLY A 441 22.65 -4.45 6.20
C GLY A 441 23.38 -3.15 5.81
N THR A 442 24.50 -2.85 6.48
CA THR A 442 25.34 -1.69 6.15
C THR A 442 25.95 -1.87 4.75
N GLN A 443 26.08 -0.77 3.99
CA GLN A 443 26.42 -0.79 2.54
C GLN A 443 27.79 -1.42 2.17
N LEU A 444 28.62 -1.79 3.14
CA LEU A 444 30.03 -2.16 2.96
C LEU A 444 30.32 -3.66 2.94
N PHE A 445 29.37 -4.54 3.26
CA PHE A 445 29.61 -6.00 3.26
C PHE A 445 29.37 -6.65 1.88
N PRO A 446 30.40 -7.23 1.23
CA PRO A 446 30.23 -7.91 -0.06
C PRO A 446 29.63 -9.31 0.16
N ILE A 447 28.46 -9.58 -0.41
CA ILE A 447 27.72 -10.85 -0.23
C ILE A 447 28.50 -12.08 -0.75
N TYR A 448 29.59 -11.90 -1.52
CA TYR A 448 30.48 -12.96 -2.02
C TYR A 448 31.16 -13.78 -0.93
N SER A 449 31.32 -13.24 0.28
CA SER A 449 31.80 -14.04 1.41
C SER A 449 30.84 -15.20 1.70
N CYS A 450 29.53 -14.98 1.58
CA CYS A 450 28.48 -15.88 2.04
C CYS A 450 28.50 -17.28 1.39
N GLU A 451 28.85 -17.41 0.10
CA GLU A 451 28.98 -18.73 -0.55
C GLU A 451 30.32 -19.45 -0.26
N ARG A 452 31.25 -18.80 0.44
CA ARG A 452 32.44 -19.42 1.05
C ARG A 452 32.42 -19.39 2.58
N ALA A 453 31.34 -18.89 3.18
CA ALA A 453 31.18 -18.73 4.61
C ALA A 453 30.51 -19.94 5.26
N ASN A 454 31.34 -20.90 5.67
CA ASN A 454 31.23 -21.41 7.05
C ASN A 454 32.04 -20.48 7.99
N ILE A 455 32.04 -19.18 7.71
CA ILE A 455 32.78 -18.17 8.48
C ILE A 455 31.91 -17.83 9.68
N HIS A 456 32.32 -18.40 10.81
CA HIS A 456 32.17 -17.88 12.16
C HIS A 456 31.01 -16.90 12.38
N LEU A 457 29.86 -17.48 12.75
CA LEU A 457 28.97 -16.83 13.71
C LEU A 457 29.81 -16.36 14.89
N VAL A 458 29.98 -15.05 15.04
CA VAL A 458 30.41 -14.46 16.31
C VAL A 458 29.20 -14.58 17.25
N GLU A 459 29.05 -15.74 17.88
CA GLU A 459 27.94 -15.96 18.80
C GLU A 459 27.94 -14.90 19.90
N TRP A 460 26.77 -14.32 20.16
CA TRP A 460 26.54 -13.43 21.30
C TRP A 460 27.02 -14.04 22.63
N ASN A 461 26.99 -15.37 22.75
CA ASN A 461 27.53 -16.15 23.86
C ASN A 461 29.03 -15.87 24.15
N HIS A 462 29.82 -15.53 23.13
CA HIS A 462 31.24 -15.21 23.26
C HIS A 462 31.52 -13.71 23.48
N LEU A 463 30.55 -12.84 23.17
CA LEU A 463 30.68 -11.39 23.36
C LEU A 463 30.28 -10.99 24.79
N SER A 464 31.14 -11.34 25.75
CA SER A 464 30.99 -10.98 27.17
C SER A 464 30.69 -9.50 27.48
N PRO A 465 31.06 -8.48 26.66
CA PRO A 465 30.68 -7.08 26.92
C PRO A 465 29.19 -6.75 26.84
N PHE A 466 28.35 -7.60 26.23
CA PHE A 466 26.91 -7.32 25.98
C PHE A 466 25.93 -8.14 26.83
N LYS A 467 26.40 -9.09 27.64
CA LYS A 467 25.52 -9.92 28.48
C LYS A 467 24.77 -9.06 29.49
N GLY A 468 23.43 -9.07 29.46
CA GLY A 468 22.58 -8.19 30.28
C GLY A 468 22.47 -6.75 29.78
N LYS A 469 22.76 -6.49 28.49
CA LYS A 469 22.63 -5.17 27.86
C LYS A 469 21.68 -5.18 26.67
N VAL A 470 21.22 -3.98 26.34
CA VAL A 470 20.38 -3.67 25.19
C VAL A 470 21.24 -2.95 24.16
N LEU A 471 21.26 -3.43 22.91
CA LEU A 471 21.66 -2.57 21.79
C LEU A 471 20.41 -1.88 21.26
N VAL A 472 20.34 -0.57 21.49
CA VAL A 472 19.36 0.28 20.81
C VAL A 472 19.93 0.61 19.42
N GLN A 473 19.07 0.55 18.39
CA GLN A 473 19.38 1.07 17.05
C GLN A 473 20.61 0.42 16.36
N THR A 474 20.57 -0.89 16.09
CA THR A 474 21.61 -1.51 15.24
C THR A 474 21.53 -0.98 13.80
N GLN A 475 22.34 0.04 13.46
CA GLN A 475 22.29 0.72 12.14
C GLN A 475 22.52 -0.21 10.94
N GLY A 476 23.13 -1.38 11.15
CA GLY A 476 22.84 -2.51 10.30
C GLY A 476 23.23 -3.85 10.90
N ASP A 477 22.63 -4.90 10.35
CA ASP A 477 22.86 -6.30 10.70
C ASP A 477 23.61 -7.01 9.55
N ALA A 478 24.56 -7.90 9.88
CA ALA A 478 25.40 -8.57 8.89
C ALA A 478 24.63 -9.50 7.94
N ASP A 479 23.52 -10.10 8.37
CA ASP A 479 22.62 -10.89 7.51
C ASP A 479 21.56 -10.03 6.80
N GLY A 480 21.39 -8.78 7.23
CA GLY A 480 20.52 -7.78 6.63
C GLY A 480 19.02 -8.00 6.80
N TYR A 481 18.26 -7.20 6.04
CA TYR A 481 16.83 -6.99 6.21
C TYR A 481 15.99 -8.25 5.94
N ASP A 482 15.19 -8.60 6.93
CA ASP A 482 14.06 -9.53 6.86
C ASP A 482 13.03 -9.13 7.94
N LEU A 483 11.86 -9.77 8.01
CA LEU A 483 10.85 -9.43 9.02
C LEU A 483 10.01 -10.62 9.51
N VAL A 484 9.38 -10.41 10.67
CA VAL A 484 8.29 -11.23 11.24
C VAL A 484 7.12 -10.33 11.64
N VAL A 485 5.96 -10.93 11.93
CA VAL A 485 4.77 -10.20 12.37
C VAL A 485 4.49 -10.51 13.84
N VAL A 486 4.52 -9.50 14.70
CA VAL A 486 4.07 -9.59 16.10
C VAL A 486 2.61 -9.15 16.14
N ASP A 487 1.67 -10.06 16.40
CA ASP A 487 0.25 -9.76 16.60
C ASP A 487 -0.11 -9.85 18.08
N ALA A 488 -0.41 -8.70 18.69
CA ALA A 488 -0.81 -8.63 20.08
C ALA A 488 -2.30 -8.94 20.32
N MET A 489 -3.07 -9.36 19.29
CA MET A 489 -4.53 -9.50 19.39
C MET A 489 -5.00 -10.32 20.60
N HIS A 490 -4.55 -11.58 20.70
CA HIS A 490 -4.98 -12.56 21.70
C HIS A 490 -4.07 -12.65 22.92
N LYS A 491 -2.76 -12.57 22.72
CA LYS A 491 -1.73 -12.63 23.76
C LYS A 491 -0.90 -11.35 23.68
N ALA A 492 -0.69 -10.67 24.81
CA ALA A 492 0.03 -9.40 24.85
C ALA A 492 0.48 -9.01 26.28
N ASN A 493 1.07 -7.84 26.41
CA ASN A 493 1.12 -7.07 27.64
C ASN A 493 0.42 -5.69 27.43
N TYR A 494 0.55 -4.78 28.41
CA TYR A 494 -0.09 -3.45 28.36
C TYR A 494 0.41 -2.56 27.19
N ALA A 495 1.53 -2.90 26.53
CA ALA A 495 2.00 -2.20 25.33
C ALA A 495 0.92 -2.16 24.23
N SER A 496 0.09 -3.21 24.15
CA SER A 496 -1.01 -3.35 23.19
C SER A 496 -2.20 -2.38 23.42
N ARG A 497 -2.10 -1.49 24.42
CA ARG A 497 -3.02 -0.37 24.69
C ARG A 497 -2.43 1.01 24.40
N ILE A 498 -1.11 1.13 24.27
CA ILE A 498 -0.46 2.45 24.14
C ILE A 498 -0.96 3.11 22.86
N CYS A 499 -1.52 4.31 23.00
CA CYS A 499 -2.36 4.91 21.97
C CYS A 499 -1.56 5.78 20.98
N HIS A 500 -2.17 6.10 19.83
CA HIS A 500 -1.53 6.96 18.85
C HIS A 500 -1.48 8.44 19.27
N SER A 501 -0.35 9.10 19.01
CA SER A 501 -0.28 10.56 18.83
C SER A 501 0.58 10.96 17.62
N CYS A 502 0.21 12.06 16.94
CA CYS A 502 1.00 12.66 15.86
C CYS A 502 2.21 13.48 16.37
N ARG A 503 2.18 13.90 17.65
CA ARG A 503 3.35 14.37 18.41
C ARG A 503 3.41 13.48 19.66
N PRO A 504 4.08 12.31 19.58
CA PRO A 504 4.10 11.35 20.68
C PRO A 504 4.99 11.79 21.84
N ASN A 505 5.00 10.99 22.90
CA ASN A 505 5.96 11.08 24.00
C ASN A 505 6.79 9.80 24.18
N CYS A 506 6.49 8.75 23.40
CA CYS A 506 7.30 7.57 23.23
C CYS A 506 7.47 7.21 21.75
N GLU A 507 8.45 6.39 21.44
CA GLU A 507 8.60 5.73 20.16
C GLU A 507 8.85 4.23 20.34
N ALA A 508 8.59 3.46 19.29
CA ALA A 508 8.86 2.03 19.26
C ALA A 508 10.09 1.78 18.38
N LYS A 509 11.17 1.25 18.96
CA LYS A 509 12.41 0.88 18.26
C LYS A 509 12.54 -0.63 18.20
N VAL A 510 13.17 -1.16 17.14
CA VAL A 510 13.71 -2.52 17.18
C VAL A 510 15.04 -2.49 17.92
N THR A 511 15.15 -3.26 19.00
CA THR A 511 16.32 -3.30 19.88
C THR A 511 16.75 -4.75 20.09
N ALA A 512 18.05 -5.00 20.29
CA ALA A 512 18.59 -6.32 20.56
C ALA A 512 18.79 -6.52 22.05
N VAL A 513 18.26 -7.61 22.61
CA VAL A 513 18.45 -8.06 24.00
C VAL A 513 18.82 -9.53 23.98
N ASP A 514 19.92 -9.88 24.66
CA ASP A 514 20.48 -11.25 24.72
C ASP A 514 20.54 -11.96 23.34
N GLY A 515 20.93 -11.22 22.29
CA GLY A 515 21.07 -11.73 20.92
C GLY A 515 19.76 -11.95 20.15
N GLN A 516 18.62 -11.48 20.66
CA GLN A 516 17.32 -11.51 19.99
C GLN A 516 16.78 -10.09 19.79
N TYR A 517 16.18 -9.84 18.62
CA TYR A 517 15.45 -8.63 18.33
C TYR A 517 14.07 -8.63 19.00
N GLN A 518 13.76 -7.51 19.64
CA GLN A 518 12.46 -7.19 20.22
C GLN A 518 12.03 -5.78 19.82
N ILE A 519 10.73 -5.49 19.97
CA ILE A 519 10.21 -4.12 19.84
C ILE A 519 10.20 -3.51 21.25
N GLY A 520 11.06 -2.52 21.52
CA GLY A 520 11.08 -1.78 22.78
C GLY A 520 10.44 -0.40 22.62
N ILE A 521 9.66 0.03 23.61
CA ILE A 521 9.05 1.36 23.67
C ILE A 521 9.82 2.21 24.67
N TYR A 522 10.30 3.38 24.22
CA TYR A 522 11.14 4.31 24.98
C TYR A 522 10.55 5.72 24.92
N SER A 523 10.75 6.52 25.96
CA SER A 523 10.30 7.93 25.99
C SER A 523 11.21 8.86 25.17
N VAL A 524 10.61 9.69 24.32
CA VAL A 524 11.33 10.68 23.45
C VAL A 524 11.36 12.09 24.03
N ARG A 525 10.90 12.22 25.28
CA ARG A 525 10.93 13.42 26.13
C ARG A 525 10.48 13.02 27.53
N PRO A 526 10.64 13.88 28.56
CA PRO A 526 10.02 13.63 29.86
C PRO A 526 8.49 13.48 29.77
N ILE A 527 7.92 12.59 30.58
CA ILE A 527 6.49 12.26 30.66
C ILE A 527 5.99 12.54 32.07
N ALA A 528 5.03 13.45 32.24
CA ALA A 528 4.56 13.84 33.57
C ALA A 528 3.56 12.82 34.17
N TYR A 529 3.39 12.88 35.49
CA TYR A 529 2.32 12.16 36.19
C TYR A 529 0.93 12.51 35.60
N GLY A 530 0.10 11.49 35.39
CA GLY A 530 -1.24 11.60 34.79
C GLY A 530 -1.24 11.79 33.26
N GLU A 531 -0.08 11.84 32.61
CA GLU A 531 0.01 11.98 31.15
C GLU A 531 -0.21 10.65 30.42
N GLU A 532 -0.90 10.69 29.28
CA GLU A 532 -1.11 9.52 28.42
C GLU A 532 0.18 9.15 27.68
N ILE A 533 0.58 7.88 27.75
CA ILE A 533 1.71 7.34 27.01
C ILE A 533 1.25 7.06 25.57
N THR A 534 1.98 7.58 24.59
CA THR A 534 1.60 7.52 23.16
C THR A 534 2.81 7.41 22.24
N PHE A 535 2.66 6.69 21.11
CA PHE A 535 3.65 6.61 20.04
C PHE A 535 3.04 6.87 18.64
N ASP A 536 3.86 7.13 17.63
CA ASP A 536 3.37 7.09 16.24
C ASP A 536 3.30 5.65 15.74
N TYR A 537 2.10 5.19 15.38
CA TYR A 537 1.89 3.85 14.83
C TYR A 537 2.60 3.67 13.46
N ASN A 538 2.87 4.78 12.75
CA ASN A 538 3.50 4.82 11.43
C ASN A 538 2.77 3.94 10.36
N SER A 539 1.49 3.68 10.60
CA SER A 539 0.66 2.78 9.79
C SER A 539 0.38 3.33 8.39
N VAL A 540 0.24 2.43 7.41
CA VAL A 540 0.02 2.76 6.00
C VAL A 540 -1.21 2.02 5.45
N THR A 541 -2.02 2.70 4.63
CA THR A 541 -3.11 2.06 3.88
C THR A 541 -3.15 2.48 2.41
N GLU A 542 -3.57 1.53 1.56
CA GLU A 542 -3.93 1.82 0.17
C GLU A 542 -5.41 2.22 -0.01
N SER A 543 -6.29 2.00 0.99
CA SER A 543 -7.71 2.35 0.89
C SER A 543 -7.99 3.76 1.38
N LYS A 544 -8.60 4.55 0.50
CA LYS A 544 -9.10 5.89 0.84
C LYS A 544 -10.25 5.83 1.85
N GLU A 545 -11.09 4.81 1.81
CA GLU A 545 -12.19 4.58 2.75
C GLU A 545 -11.68 4.26 4.16
N GLU A 546 -10.62 3.46 4.26
CA GLU A 546 -9.94 3.14 5.51
C GLU A 546 -9.26 4.40 6.09
N TYR A 547 -8.54 5.17 5.27
CA TYR A 547 -7.95 6.46 5.64
C TYR A 547 -9.00 7.50 6.09
N GLU A 548 -10.11 7.64 5.37
CA GLU A 548 -11.21 8.56 5.71
C GLU A 548 -12.00 8.16 6.98
N ALA A 549 -11.95 6.88 7.37
CA ALA A 549 -12.56 6.38 8.61
C ALA A 549 -11.63 6.50 9.82
N SER A 550 -10.32 6.57 9.59
CA SER A 550 -9.26 6.49 10.61
C SER A 550 -8.94 7.85 11.25
N VAL A 551 -9.97 8.57 11.71
CA VAL A 551 -9.83 9.93 12.29
C VAL A 551 -8.86 9.92 13.48
N CYS A 552 -7.88 10.81 13.48
CA CYS A 552 -6.95 10.96 14.60
C CYS A 552 -7.56 11.83 15.71
N LEU A 553 -7.44 11.37 16.96
CA LEU A 553 -7.96 12.00 18.18
C LEU A 553 -6.84 12.41 19.15
N CYS A 554 -5.62 12.65 18.65
CA CYS A 554 -4.48 12.98 19.52
C CYS A 554 -4.51 14.41 20.08
N GLY A 555 -5.44 15.26 19.64
CA GLY A 555 -5.59 16.63 20.11
C GLY A 555 -4.42 17.57 19.89
N ASN A 556 -3.47 17.22 19.02
CA ASN A 556 -2.22 17.96 18.83
C ASN A 556 -2.29 18.98 17.68
N GLN A 557 -1.54 20.09 17.77
CA GLN A 557 -1.44 21.10 16.72
C GLN A 557 -0.91 20.55 15.38
N VAL A 558 0.07 19.63 15.40
CA VAL A 558 0.59 18.96 14.17
C VAL A 558 -0.17 17.67 13.82
N CYS A 559 -1.45 17.58 14.18
CA CYS A 559 -2.26 16.40 13.91
C CYS A 559 -2.53 16.22 12.40
N ARG A 560 -2.10 15.08 11.84
CA ARG A 560 -2.36 14.64 10.45
C ARG A 560 -3.85 14.48 10.11
N GLY A 561 -4.75 14.55 11.10
CA GLY A 561 -6.19 14.29 10.97
C GLY A 561 -6.57 12.83 10.71
N SER A 562 -5.59 11.97 10.41
CA SER A 562 -5.71 10.51 10.35
C SER A 562 -4.49 9.87 11.01
N TYR A 563 -4.66 8.70 11.64
CA TYR A 563 -3.56 7.91 12.20
C TYR A 563 -2.99 6.86 11.22
N LEU A 564 -3.53 6.82 10.00
CA LEU A 564 -2.96 6.07 8.87
C LEU A 564 -2.41 7.04 7.83
N ASN A 565 -1.34 6.67 7.15
CA ASN A 565 -0.83 7.36 5.96
C ASN A 565 -1.41 6.71 4.68
N LEU A 566 -1.89 7.50 3.72
CA LEU A 566 -2.53 7.00 2.48
C LEU A 566 -1.52 6.91 1.32
N THR A 567 -1.32 5.71 0.74
CA THR A 567 -0.33 5.46 -0.31
C THR A 567 -0.87 4.77 -1.59
N GLY A 568 -2.18 4.47 -1.66
CA GLY A 568 -2.72 3.59 -2.70
C GLY A 568 -3.22 4.23 -4.00
N GLU A 569 -3.70 5.48 -3.96
CA GLU A 569 -4.41 6.09 -5.09
C GLU A 569 -3.66 7.25 -5.75
N GLY A 570 -3.96 7.52 -7.03
CA GLY A 570 -3.36 8.62 -7.77
C GLY A 570 -1.87 8.41 -8.09
N ALA A 571 -1.03 9.35 -7.63
CA ALA A 571 0.37 9.49 -8.03
C ALA A 571 1.29 8.36 -7.54
N PHE A 572 1.08 7.83 -6.32
CA PHE A 572 1.97 6.87 -5.64
C PHE A 572 2.20 5.53 -6.37
N GLN A 573 1.34 5.21 -7.35
CA GLN A 573 1.47 4.03 -8.20
C GLN A 573 1.70 4.39 -9.68
N LYS A 574 1.96 5.66 -10.04
CA LYS A 574 2.09 6.09 -11.45
C LYS A 574 3.33 5.51 -12.11
N VAL A 575 4.50 5.65 -11.46
CA VAL A 575 5.78 5.18 -12.00
C VAL A 575 5.75 3.66 -12.21
N LEU A 576 5.34 2.89 -11.19
CA LEU A 576 5.01 1.46 -11.27
C LEU A 576 4.10 1.10 -12.45
N LYS A 577 3.01 1.86 -12.70
CA LYS A 577 2.02 1.58 -13.75
C LYS A 577 2.50 1.93 -15.16
N GLU A 578 3.43 2.87 -15.30
CA GLU A 578 3.94 3.35 -16.60
C GLU A 578 5.23 2.62 -17.01
N HIS A 579 6.15 2.37 -16.06
CA HIS A 579 7.45 1.74 -16.34
C HIS A 579 7.44 0.23 -16.06
N HIS A 580 6.85 -0.22 -14.94
CA HIS A 580 6.98 -1.59 -14.43
C HIS A 580 5.68 -2.40 -14.57
N GLY A 581 5.06 -2.35 -15.75
CA GLY A 581 3.85 -3.11 -16.08
C GLY A 581 4.09 -4.62 -16.21
N LEU A 582 3.04 -5.38 -16.54
CA LEU A 582 3.11 -6.86 -16.56
C LEU A 582 4.17 -7.42 -17.53
N LEU A 583 4.35 -6.82 -18.70
CA LEU A 583 5.30 -7.30 -19.71
C LEU A 583 6.75 -6.98 -19.34
N ASP A 584 6.97 -5.83 -18.70
CA ASP A 584 8.26 -5.46 -18.12
C ASP A 584 8.66 -6.44 -17.00
N ARG A 585 7.75 -6.69 -16.05
CA ARG A 585 7.96 -7.68 -14.98
C ARG A 585 8.22 -9.09 -15.51
N HIS A 586 7.52 -9.49 -16.57
CA HIS A 586 7.74 -10.78 -17.23
C HIS A 586 9.10 -10.83 -17.96
N CYS A 587 9.55 -9.74 -18.58
CA CYS A 587 10.87 -9.60 -19.18
C CYS A 587 11.98 -9.78 -18.12
N LEU A 588 11.89 -9.04 -17.01
CA LEU A 588 12.88 -9.09 -15.93
C LEU A 588 12.94 -10.48 -15.26
N LEU A 589 11.82 -11.19 -15.11
CA LEU A 589 11.83 -12.56 -14.60
C LEU A 589 12.39 -13.54 -15.64
N LEU A 590 12.08 -13.37 -16.93
CA LEU A 590 12.63 -14.19 -18.00
C LEU A 590 14.15 -14.06 -18.09
N GLU A 591 14.68 -12.84 -18.08
CA GLU A 591 16.13 -12.58 -18.08
C GLU A 591 16.84 -13.25 -16.89
N ALA A 592 16.21 -13.29 -15.72
CA ALA A 592 16.76 -13.98 -14.55
C ALA A 592 16.63 -15.52 -14.64
N CYS A 593 15.55 -16.02 -15.23
CA CYS A 593 15.30 -17.46 -15.47
C CYS A 593 16.18 -18.05 -16.58
N GLU A 594 16.49 -17.28 -17.62
CA GLU A 594 17.38 -17.69 -18.72
C GLU A 594 18.86 -17.60 -18.32
N LEU A 595 19.23 -16.61 -17.50
CA LEU A 595 20.59 -16.47 -16.96
C LEU A 595 20.89 -17.55 -15.90
N ASN A 596 19.98 -17.73 -14.93
CA ASN A 596 20.11 -18.66 -13.80
C ASN A 596 21.49 -18.57 -13.09
N SER A 597 21.99 -17.36 -12.92
CA SER A 597 23.17 -17.03 -12.11
C SER A 597 23.02 -15.60 -11.57
N VAL A 598 23.69 -15.29 -10.47
CA VAL A 598 23.72 -13.94 -9.87
C VAL A 598 25.05 -13.26 -10.22
N SER A 599 25.04 -11.99 -10.63
CA SER A 599 26.28 -11.24 -10.91
C SER A 599 26.82 -10.47 -9.71
N GLU A 600 28.03 -9.92 -9.83
CA GLU A 600 28.61 -9.03 -8.82
C GLU A 600 27.74 -7.75 -8.68
N GLU A 601 27.28 -7.19 -9.80
CA GLU A 601 26.39 -6.03 -9.79
C GLU A 601 24.97 -6.35 -9.29
N ASP A 602 24.54 -7.62 -9.30
CA ASP A 602 23.29 -8.05 -8.65
C ASP A 602 23.42 -8.01 -7.12
N TYR A 603 24.48 -8.63 -6.58
CA TYR A 603 24.72 -8.68 -5.13
C TYR A 603 25.06 -7.29 -4.53
N ILE A 604 25.82 -6.44 -5.22
CA ILE A 604 26.08 -5.05 -4.79
C ILE A 604 24.78 -4.24 -4.68
N GLU A 605 23.86 -4.36 -5.63
CA GLU A 605 22.58 -3.62 -5.59
C GLU A 605 21.65 -4.17 -4.49
N LEU A 606 21.66 -5.48 -4.23
CA LEU A 606 20.94 -6.09 -3.10
C LEU A 606 21.46 -5.57 -1.75
N GLY A 607 22.78 -5.55 -1.56
CA GLY A 607 23.44 -5.02 -0.36
C GLY A 607 23.13 -3.54 -0.10
N LYS A 608 23.15 -2.70 -1.14
CA LYS A 608 22.75 -1.27 -1.04
C LYS A 608 21.28 -1.07 -0.63
N ALA A 609 20.40 -2.02 -0.94
CA ALA A 609 19.02 -2.01 -0.47
C ALA A 609 18.84 -2.62 0.93
N GLY A 610 19.93 -3.10 1.53
CA GLY A 610 19.96 -3.74 2.85
C GLY A 610 19.59 -5.22 2.85
N LEU A 611 19.42 -5.87 1.68
CA LEU A 611 18.95 -7.25 1.56
C LEU A 611 20.14 -8.23 1.57
N GLY A 612 20.28 -9.02 2.64
CA GLY A 612 21.40 -9.95 2.85
C GLY A 612 21.01 -11.42 2.95
N SER A 613 21.88 -12.22 3.56
CA SER A 613 21.74 -13.68 3.77
C SER A 613 20.45 -14.07 4.50
N CYS A 614 19.89 -13.22 5.38
CA CYS A 614 18.68 -13.55 6.13
C CYS A 614 17.50 -13.82 5.19
N LEU A 615 17.32 -12.95 4.19
CA LEU A 615 16.25 -13.05 3.20
C LEU A 615 16.64 -13.92 1.99
N LEU A 616 17.90 -13.83 1.54
CA LEU A 616 18.38 -14.41 0.28
C LEU A 616 19.00 -15.80 0.41
N GLY A 617 19.38 -16.22 1.63
CA GLY A 617 20.02 -17.51 1.90
C GLY A 617 19.17 -18.70 1.48
N GLY A 618 19.80 -19.69 0.85
CA GLY A 618 19.15 -20.92 0.40
C GLY A 618 18.15 -20.76 -0.76
N LEU A 619 18.03 -19.56 -1.36
CA LEU A 619 17.22 -19.36 -2.57
C LEU A 619 17.97 -19.83 -3.83
N PRO A 620 17.25 -20.15 -4.92
CA PRO A 620 17.87 -20.45 -6.21
C PRO A 620 18.30 -19.16 -6.92
N ASP A 621 19.40 -19.24 -7.67
CA ASP A 621 20.10 -18.12 -8.30
C ASP A 621 19.18 -17.22 -9.15
N TRP A 622 18.27 -17.81 -9.93
CA TRP A 622 17.31 -17.06 -10.75
C TRP A 622 16.37 -16.19 -9.92
N LEU A 623 16.07 -16.56 -8.67
CA LEU A 623 15.21 -15.78 -7.78
C LEU A 623 15.99 -14.62 -7.15
N ILE A 624 17.24 -14.85 -6.73
CA ILE A 624 18.13 -13.79 -6.23
C ILE A 624 18.39 -12.74 -7.34
N ALA A 625 18.72 -13.21 -8.55
CA ALA A 625 18.94 -12.37 -9.73
C ALA A 625 17.66 -11.61 -10.17
N TYR A 626 16.46 -12.16 -9.94
CA TYR A 626 15.20 -11.44 -10.13
C TYR A 626 14.98 -10.38 -9.03
N THR A 627 15.26 -10.70 -7.76
CA THR A 627 15.19 -9.74 -6.64
C THR A 627 16.11 -8.54 -6.89
N ALA A 628 17.33 -8.74 -7.40
CA ALA A 628 18.24 -7.66 -7.79
C ALA A 628 17.66 -6.77 -8.90
N ARG A 629 17.05 -7.37 -9.94
CA ARG A 629 16.35 -6.64 -11.00
C ARG A 629 15.16 -5.82 -10.47
N LEU A 630 14.42 -6.35 -9.48
CA LEU A 630 13.35 -5.61 -8.81
C LEU A 630 13.89 -4.46 -7.96
N VAL A 631 14.98 -4.65 -7.21
CA VAL A 631 15.64 -3.58 -6.44
C VAL A 631 16.09 -2.44 -7.36
N ARG A 632 16.66 -2.73 -8.54
CA ARG A 632 17.01 -1.70 -9.53
C ARG A 632 15.78 -0.90 -10.01
N PHE A 633 14.62 -1.54 -10.18
CA PHE A 633 13.37 -0.81 -10.46
C PHE A 633 12.90 0.01 -9.25
N ILE A 634 13.00 -0.51 -8.03
CA ILE A 634 12.60 0.19 -6.80
C ILE A 634 13.46 1.46 -6.59
N ASN A 635 14.77 1.36 -6.83
CA ASN A 635 15.70 2.49 -6.86
C ASN A 635 15.33 3.50 -7.96
N PHE A 636 14.96 3.03 -9.16
CA PHE A 636 14.44 3.91 -10.21
C PHE A 636 13.15 4.63 -9.80
N GLU A 637 12.18 3.94 -9.19
CA GLU A 637 10.93 4.52 -8.68
C GLU A 637 11.22 5.62 -7.65
N ARG A 638 12.12 5.38 -6.70
CA ARG A 638 12.60 6.37 -5.71
C ARG A 638 13.04 7.69 -6.37
N THR A 639 13.76 7.64 -7.49
CA THR A 639 14.22 8.87 -8.20
C THR A 639 13.14 9.61 -9.00
N LYS A 640 11.99 8.97 -9.32
CA LYS A 640 10.96 9.55 -10.20
C LYS A 640 9.70 9.94 -9.45
N LEU A 641 9.34 9.20 -8.41
CA LEU A 641 8.08 9.35 -7.70
C LEU A 641 7.88 10.71 -7.00
N PRO A 642 8.90 11.38 -6.39
CA PRO A 642 8.69 12.68 -5.75
C PRO A 642 8.10 13.72 -6.71
N ASN A 643 8.58 13.77 -7.96
CA ASN A 643 8.10 14.72 -8.97
C ASN A 643 6.64 14.50 -9.37
N GLU A 644 6.15 13.25 -9.34
CA GLU A 644 4.75 12.93 -9.66
C GLU A 644 3.82 13.16 -8.46
N ILE A 645 4.30 12.92 -7.24
CA ILE A 645 3.60 13.27 -5.99
C ILE A 645 3.46 14.79 -5.90
N LEU A 646 4.57 15.53 -6.02
CA LEU A 646 4.61 16.99 -5.99
C LEU A 646 3.62 17.61 -6.99
N ARG A 647 3.65 17.14 -8.24
CA ARG A 647 2.74 17.60 -9.29
C ARG A 647 1.26 17.35 -8.95
N HIS A 648 0.94 16.18 -8.40
CA HIS A 648 -0.40 15.82 -7.95
C HIS A 648 -0.87 16.66 -6.76
N ASN A 649 -0.03 16.84 -5.74
CA ASN A 649 -0.37 17.60 -4.54
C ASN A 649 -0.67 19.07 -4.88
N ILE A 650 0.13 19.66 -5.77
CA ILE A 650 -0.12 20.99 -6.35
C ILE A 650 -1.43 21.03 -7.18
N GLU A 651 -1.72 20.01 -7.98
CA GLU A 651 -2.97 19.91 -8.79
C GLU A 651 -4.25 19.72 -7.93
N GLU A 652 -4.13 19.23 -6.70
CA GLU A 652 -5.19 19.14 -5.70
C GLU A 652 -5.30 20.43 -4.85
N LYS A 653 -4.21 20.90 -4.24
CA LYS A 653 -4.21 22.10 -3.35
C LYS A 653 -4.65 23.38 -4.08
N LYS A 654 -4.31 23.55 -5.37
CA LYS A 654 -4.77 24.69 -6.22
C LYS A 654 -6.29 24.78 -6.43
N ARG A 655 -7.08 23.80 -5.96
CA ARG A 655 -8.55 23.85 -5.97
C ARG A 655 -9.14 24.55 -4.75
N TYR A 656 -8.32 24.78 -3.73
CA TYR A 656 -8.72 25.28 -2.41
C TYR A 656 -7.92 26.52 -1.99
N PHE A 657 -6.62 26.54 -2.29
CA PHE A 657 -5.69 27.60 -1.92
C PHE A 657 -5.20 28.40 -3.13
N ALA A 658 -5.00 29.71 -2.94
CA ALA A 658 -4.53 30.62 -3.99
C ALA A 658 -2.99 30.71 -4.06
N GLU A 659 -2.33 30.53 -2.92
CA GLU A 659 -0.88 30.50 -2.74
C GLU A 659 -0.51 29.17 -2.08
N ILE A 660 0.69 28.64 -2.37
CA ILE A 660 1.18 27.33 -1.92
C ILE A 660 2.68 27.44 -1.68
N ASN A 661 3.17 26.96 -0.55
CA ASN A 661 4.61 26.94 -0.25
C ASN A 661 5.28 25.77 -1.00
N MET A 662 5.95 26.10 -2.12
CA MET A 662 6.62 25.13 -3.00
C MET A 662 7.76 24.33 -2.35
N GLU A 663 8.37 24.84 -1.28
CA GLU A 663 9.47 24.16 -0.58
C GLU A 663 8.92 23.07 0.35
N VAL A 664 7.82 23.38 1.07
CA VAL A 664 7.07 22.41 1.88
C VAL A 664 6.50 21.29 1.00
N GLU A 665 5.83 21.62 -0.12
CA GLU A 665 5.31 20.58 -1.05
C GLU A 665 6.40 19.63 -1.55
N LYS A 666 7.61 20.15 -1.78
CA LYS A 666 8.73 19.36 -2.28
C LYS A 666 9.24 18.40 -1.20
N SER A 667 9.44 18.89 0.02
CA SER A 667 9.84 18.08 1.17
C SER A 667 8.81 16.97 1.45
N ASP A 668 7.52 17.34 1.52
CA ASP A 668 6.40 16.39 1.65
C ASP A 668 6.42 15.30 0.57
N ALA A 669 6.66 15.68 -0.69
CA ALA A 669 6.67 14.74 -1.81
C ALA A 669 7.89 13.81 -1.81
N GLU A 670 9.05 14.27 -1.33
CA GLU A 670 10.26 13.47 -1.14
C GLU A 670 10.09 12.48 0.02
N ILE A 671 9.57 12.95 1.16
CA ILE A 671 9.18 12.13 2.32
C ILE A 671 8.16 11.04 1.95
N GLN A 672 7.12 11.40 1.19
CA GLN A 672 6.08 10.45 0.76
C GLN A 672 6.62 9.42 -0.24
N ALA A 673 7.57 9.81 -1.11
CA ALA A 673 8.24 8.87 -2.01
C ALA A 673 9.14 7.88 -1.26
N GLU A 674 9.84 8.34 -0.22
CA GLU A 674 10.66 7.49 0.66
C GLU A 674 9.78 6.48 1.42
N GLY A 675 8.60 6.91 1.89
CA GLY A 675 7.59 6.00 2.44
C GLY A 675 7.20 4.88 1.47
N VAL A 676 6.97 5.22 0.19
CA VAL A 676 6.66 4.22 -0.86
C VAL A 676 7.86 3.32 -1.17
N TYR A 677 9.08 3.85 -1.28
CA TYR A 677 10.30 3.06 -1.49
C TYR A 677 10.45 1.94 -0.44
N ASN A 678 10.29 2.28 0.83
CA ASN A 678 10.39 1.31 1.91
C ASN A 678 9.21 0.33 1.93
N GLN A 679 8.01 0.79 1.59
CA GLN A 679 6.87 -0.10 1.39
C GLN A 679 7.09 -1.07 0.20
N ARG A 680 7.89 -0.71 -0.82
CA ARG A 680 8.29 -1.65 -1.88
C ARG A 680 9.27 -2.71 -1.38
N LEU A 681 10.28 -2.33 -0.59
CA LEU A 681 11.25 -3.29 -0.02
C LEU A 681 10.57 -4.28 0.94
N GLN A 682 9.71 -3.81 1.84
CA GLN A 682 8.91 -4.67 2.72
C GLN A 682 8.02 -5.64 1.91
N ASN A 683 7.33 -5.15 0.87
CA ASN A 683 6.52 -5.99 -0.03
C ASN A 683 7.36 -7.01 -0.83
N LEU A 684 8.61 -6.68 -1.15
CA LEU A 684 9.55 -7.60 -1.80
C LEU A 684 9.97 -8.72 -0.83
N ALA A 685 10.36 -8.39 0.41
CA ALA A 685 10.67 -9.39 1.44
C ALA A 685 9.48 -10.33 1.71
N LEU A 686 8.28 -9.78 1.91
CA LEU A 686 7.02 -10.53 2.04
C LEU A 686 6.73 -11.47 0.85
N THR A 687 7.13 -11.08 -0.35
CA THR A 687 7.01 -11.91 -1.57
C THR A 687 8.00 -13.06 -1.57
N ILE A 688 9.25 -12.80 -1.21
CA ILE A 688 10.32 -13.79 -1.16
C ILE A 688 10.04 -14.84 -0.08
N ASP A 689 9.59 -14.45 1.11
CA ASP A 689 9.16 -15.38 2.16
C ASP A 689 8.05 -16.35 1.68
N LYS A 690 6.97 -15.81 1.11
CA LYS A 690 5.85 -16.62 0.60
C LYS A 690 6.28 -17.60 -0.49
N VAL A 691 7.23 -17.19 -1.33
CA VAL A 691 7.81 -18.05 -2.38
C VAL A 691 8.76 -19.09 -1.77
N ARG A 692 9.60 -18.73 -0.79
CA ARG A 692 10.49 -19.65 -0.07
C ARG A 692 9.71 -20.74 0.64
N TYR A 693 8.61 -20.39 1.32
CA TYR A 693 7.73 -21.36 1.98
C TYR A 693 7.15 -22.38 1.00
N VAL A 694 6.52 -21.93 -0.10
CA VAL A 694 5.97 -22.86 -1.11
C VAL A 694 7.08 -23.70 -1.76
N MET A 695 8.27 -23.15 -1.97
CA MET A 695 9.42 -23.91 -2.46
C MET A 695 9.90 -24.98 -1.47
N ARG A 696 9.96 -24.68 -0.16
CA ARG A 696 10.23 -25.68 0.89
C ARG A 696 9.20 -26.81 0.83
N CYS A 697 7.90 -26.49 0.74
CA CYS A 697 6.84 -27.50 0.67
C CYS A 697 6.83 -28.35 -0.63
N VAL A 698 7.33 -27.83 -1.75
CA VAL A 698 7.35 -28.56 -3.05
C VAL A 698 8.65 -29.32 -3.30
N PHE A 699 9.81 -28.76 -2.92
CA PHE A 699 11.14 -29.26 -3.27
C PHE A 699 11.99 -29.67 -2.04
N GLY A 700 11.52 -29.40 -0.82
CA GLY A 700 12.29 -29.52 0.43
C GLY A 700 13.30 -28.39 0.58
N ASP A 701 14.26 -28.32 -0.34
CA ASP A 701 15.30 -27.30 -0.44
C ASP A 701 14.97 -26.30 -1.56
N PRO A 702 14.75 -25.00 -1.26
CA PRO A 702 14.44 -23.99 -2.27
C PRO A 702 15.55 -23.78 -3.32
N LYS A 703 16.83 -24.03 -3.04
CA LYS A 703 17.91 -23.89 -4.03
C LYS A 703 17.79 -24.93 -5.15
N LYS A 704 16.99 -25.98 -4.95
CA LYS A 704 16.62 -26.98 -5.97
C LYS A 704 15.39 -26.59 -6.82
N ALA A 705 14.73 -25.47 -6.54
CA ALA A 705 13.54 -25.04 -7.29
C ALA A 705 13.90 -24.53 -8.70
N PRO A 706 13.50 -25.23 -9.78
CA PRO A 706 13.84 -24.84 -11.15
C PRO A 706 13.10 -23.57 -11.59
N PRO A 707 13.61 -22.80 -12.58
CA PRO A 707 12.96 -21.59 -13.07
C PRO A 707 11.48 -21.78 -13.46
N PRO A 708 10.57 -20.87 -13.04
CA PRO A 708 9.14 -20.94 -13.30
C PRO A 708 8.77 -20.58 -14.76
N LEU A 709 9.68 -19.95 -15.49
CA LEU A 709 9.54 -19.62 -16.90
C LEU A 709 10.70 -20.23 -17.69
N GLN A 710 10.41 -20.78 -18.87
CA GLN A 710 11.41 -21.37 -19.75
C GLN A 710 11.07 -21.05 -21.21
N ARG A 711 12.01 -20.47 -21.96
CA ARG A 711 11.86 -20.26 -23.40
C ARG A 711 11.75 -21.58 -24.17
N LEU A 712 10.81 -21.64 -25.11
CA LEU A 712 10.68 -22.76 -26.04
C LEU A 712 11.78 -22.72 -27.09
N ARG A 713 12.34 -23.89 -27.41
CA ARG A 713 13.17 -24.09 -28.59
C ARG A 713 12.32 -24.05 -29.88
N PRO A 714 12.90 -23.82 -31.08
CA PRO A 714 12.14 -23.75 -32.33
C PRO A 714 11.27 -24.99 -32.58
N GLU A 715 11.75 -26.19 -32.22
CA GLU A 715 11.03 -27.46 -32.39
C GLU A 715 9.86 -27.57 -31.42
N GLU A 716 10.00 -27.05 -30.21
CA GLU A 716 8.94 -26.98 -29.21
C GLU A 716 7.87 -25.94 -29.61
N ALA A 717 8.27 -24.83 -30.23
CA ALA A 717 7.35 -23.84 -30.80
C ALA A 717 6.58 -24.41 -32.00
N VAL A 718 7.23 -25.18 -32.88
CA VAL A 718 6.55 -25.96 -33.94
C VAL A 718 5.57 -26.96 -33.34
N SER A 719 5.94 -27.66 -32.27
CA SER A 719 5.02 -28.56 -31.57
C SER A 719 3.81 -27.81 -31.00
N TYR A 720 4.04 -26.69 -30.30
CA TYR A 720 2.96 -25.89 -29.71
C TYR A 720 2.01 -25.26 -30.74
N LEU A 721 2.52 -24.80 -31.89
CA LEU A 721 1.68 -24.14 -32.89
C LEU A 721 1.11 -25.08 -33.96
N TRP A 722 1.86 -26.08 -34.42
CA TRP A 722 1.52 -26.83 -35.65
C TRP A 722 1.05 -28.27 -35.46
N LYS A 723 1.67 -29.07 -34.57
CA LYS A 723 1.46 -30.53 -34.58
C LYS A 723 1.49 -31.30 -33.27
N GLY A 724 1.71 -30.64 -32.13
CA GLY A 724 1.55 -31.24 -30.82
C GLY A 724 0.07 -31.44 -30.45
N GLU A 725 -0.19 -32.28 -29.45
CA GLU A 725 -1.52 -32.40 -28.86
C GLU A 725 -1.98 -31.06 -28.27
N GLY A 726 -3.20 -30.61 -28.63
CA GLY A 726 -3.72 -29.32 -28.19
C GLY A 726 -3.03 -28.10 -28.82
N SER A 727 -2.27 -28.29 -29.89
CA SER A 727 -1.62 -27.21 -30.64
C SER A 727 -2.62 -26.26 -31.32
N LEU A 728 -2.20 -25.04 -31.63
CA LEU A 728 -3.04 -24.01 -32.25
C LEU A 728 -3.74 -24.51 -33.52
N VAL A 729 -3.02 -25.22 -34.39
CA VAL A 729 -3.54 -25.81 -35.64
C VAL A 729 -4.51 -26.95 -35.38
N GLU A 730 -4.23 -27.82 -34.42
CA GLU A 730 -5.14 -28.93 -34.06
C GLU A 730 -6.45 -28.40 -33.47
N GLU A 731 -6.37 -27.40 -32.59
CA GLU A 731 -7.54 -26.71 -32.01
C GLU A 731 -8.34 -25.91 -33.05
N LEU A 732 -7.67 -25.22 -33.98
CA LEU A 732 -8.29 -24.56 -35.13
C LEU A 732 -9.11 -25.54 -35.96
N ILE A 733 -8.51 -26.68 -36.36
CA ILE A 733 -9.18 -27.75 -37.12
C ILE A 733 -10.37 -28.31 -36.34
N ARG A 734 -10.19 -28.56 -35.03
CA ARG A 734 -11.22 -29.08 -34.11
C ARG A 734 -12.40 -28.11 -33.96
N CYS A 735 -12.15 -26.80 -33.96
CA CYS A 735 -13.19 -25.76 -33.92
C CYS A 735 -13.84 -25.48 -35.28
N MET A 736 -13.14 -25.73 -36.39
CA MET A 736 -13.67 -25.56 -37.75
C MET A 736 -14.54 -26.74 -38.21
N ALA A 737 -14.26 -27.97 -37.74
CA ALA A 737 -14.96 -29.18 -38.18
C ALA A 737 -16.51 -29.13 -38.08
N PRO A 738 -17.15 -28.59 -37.03
CA PRO A 738 -18.61 -28.48 -36.95
C PRO A 738 -19.24 -27.42 -37.89
N HIS A 739 -18.43 -26.77 -38.73
CA HIS A 739 -18.80 -25.64 -39.56
C HIS A 739 -18.34 -25.78 -41.02
N MET A 740 -17.82 -26.94 -41.42
CA MET A 740 -17.28 -27.22 -42.75
C MET A 740 -17.75 -28.59 -43.27
N GLU A 741 -17.71 -28.77 -44.59
CA GLU A 741 -17.96 -30.06 -45.22
C GLU A 741 -16.76 -31.01 -45.06
N ASP A 742 -17.02 -32.31 -44.86
CA ASP A 742 -15.99 -33.33 -44.63
C ASP A 742 -14.97 -33.48 -45.77
N VAL A 743 -15.35 -33.11 -47.01
CA VAL A 743 -14.42 -33.11 -48.15
C VAL A 743 -13.41 -31.96 -47.99
N THR A 744 -13.88 -30.73 -47.83
CA THR A 744 -13.08 -29.52 -47.63
C THR A 744 -12.22 -29.60 -46.37
N LEU A 745 -12.73 -30.20 -45.29
CA LEU A 745 -11.97 -30.44 -44.06
C LEU A 745 -10.83 -31.46 -44.25
N ARG A 746 -11.01 -32.46 -45.12
CA ARG A 746 -9.96 -33.45 -45.45
C ARG A 746 -8.89 -32.86 -46.38
N ASP A 747 -9.28 -32.07 -47.38
CA ASP A 747 -8.33 -31.31 -48.23
C ASP A 747 -7.45 -30.38 -47.37
N LEU A 748 -8.07 -29.57 -46.50
CA LEU A 748 -7.33 -28.67 -45.61
C LEU A 748 -6.37 -29.43 -44.67
N LYS A 749 -6.78 -30.57 -44.11
CA LYS A 749 -5.89 -31.43 -43.31
C LYS A 749 -4.71 -31.96 -44.11
N ALA A 750 -4.93 -32.42 -45.34
CA ALA A 750 -3.85 -32.93 -46.21
C ALA A 750 -2.84 -31.83 -46.57
N LYS A 751 -3.32 -30.63 -46.91
CA LYS A 751 -2.49 -29.46 -47.15
C LYS A 751 -1.69 -29.04 -45.92
N ILE A 752 -2.31 -28.99 -44.73
CA ILE A 752 -1.63 -28.66 -43.46
C ILE A 752 -0.51 -29.65 -43.15
N HIS A 753 -0.71 -30.94 -43.45
CA HIS A 753 0.34 -31.95 -43.30
C HIS A 753 1.50 -31.72 -44.28
N ALA A 754 1.21 -31.42 -45.55
CA ALA A 754 2.22 -31.07 -46.56
C ALA A 754 3.00 -29.77 -46.25
N HIS A 755 2.49 -28.93 -45.36
CA HIS A 755 3.10 -27.67 -44.94
C HIS A 755 3.77 -27.73 -43.54
N ASP A 756 4.03 -28.93 -42.98
CA ASP A 756 4.79 -29.08 -41.72
C ASP A 756 6.11 -28.28 -41.77
N PRO A 757 6.36 -27.38 -40.78
CA PRO A 757 7.59 -26.61 -40.71
C PRO A 757 8.80 -27.35 -40.10
N SER A 758 8.63 -28.59 -39.68
CA SER A 758 9.69 -29.39 -39.03
C SER A 758 10.81 -29.83 -39.98
N GLY A 759 12.01 -29.99 -39.44
CA GLY A 759 13.14 -30.62 -40.16
C GLY A 759 13.83 -29.71 -41.17
N TYR A 760 13.75 -28.39 -41.00
CA TYR A 760 14.45 -27.38 -41.78
C TYR A 760 15.46 -26.63 -40.91
N ASP A 761 16.62 -26.30 -41.47
CA ASP A 761 17.71 -25.60 -40.77
C ASP A 761 17.25 -24.28 -40.12
N ASP A 762 16.43 -23.50 -40.86
CA ASP A 762 15.72 -22.33 -40.34
C ASP A 762 14.25 -22.68 -40.04
N THR A 763 14.06 -23.36 -38.91
CA THR A 763 12.75 -23.78 -38.42
C THR A 763 11.86 -22.59 -38.04
N GLU A 764 12.41 -21.45 -37.56
CA GLU A 764 11.60 -20.26 -37.21
C GLU A 764 11.02 -19.58 -38.46
N MET A 765 11.85 -19.32 -39.48
CA MET A 765 11.39 -18.71 -40.73
C MET A 765 10.45 -19.65 -41.49
N LYS A 766 10.69 -20.96 -41.46
CA LYS A 766 9.78 -21.97 -42.03
C LYS A 766 8.44 -21.98 -41.28
N LEU A 767 8.43 -21.94 -39.95
CA LEU A 767 7.21 -21.85 -39.14
C LEU A 767 6.41 -20.58 -39.44
N ARG A 768 7.07 -19.41 -39.51
CA ARG A 768 6.43 -18.15 -39.94
C ARG A 768 5.82 -18.28 -41.35
N LYS A 769 6.55 -18.87 -42.32
CA LYS A 769 6.02 -19.11 -43.68
C LYS A 769 4.80 -20.03 -43.69
N SER A 770 4.82 -21.15 -42.96
CA SER A 770 3.69 -22.09 -42.87
C SER A 770 2.47 -21.46 -42.20
N LEU A 771 2.65 -20.65 -41.15
CA LEU A 771 1.55 -19.91 -40.49
C LEU A 771 0.97 -18.81 -41.40
N LEU A 772 1.80 -18.08 -42.17
CA LEU A 772 1.31 -17.08 -43.13
C LEU A 772 0.57 -17.71 -44.32
N TRP A 773 0.97 -18.89 -44.77
CA TRP A 773 0.21 -19.68 -45.74
C TRP A 773 -1.14 -20.13 -45.15
N LEU A 774 -1.14 -20.67 -43.92
CA LEU A 774 -2.36 -21.14 -43.26
C LEU A 774 -3.35 -20.00 -43.01
N ARG A 775 -2.85 -18.81 -42.62
CA ARG A 775 -3.64 -17.57 -42.54
C ARG A 775 -4.44 -17.35 -43.82
N ASP A 776 -3.81 -17.49 -44.99
CA ASP A 776 -4.44 -17.17 -46.27
C ASP A 776 -5.43 -18.24 -46.73
N GLU A 777 -5.11 -19.54 -46.59
CA GLU A 777 -6.08 -20.62 -46.83
C GLU A 777 -7.31 -20.48 -45.92
N VAL A 778 -7.12 -20.26 -44.61
CA VAL A 778 -8.22 -20.05 -43.65
C VAL A 778 -9.01 -18.78 -43.99
N ARG A 779 -8.33 -17.70 -44.40
CA ARG A 779 -8.96 -16.43 -44.76
C ARG A 779 -9.91 -16.55 -45.96
N ASN A 780 -9.61 -17.46 -46.88
CA ASN A 780 -10.40 -17.68 -48.09
C ASN A 780 -11.67 -18.53 -47.85
N LEU A 781 -11.88 -19.06 -46.63
CA LEU A 781 -13.04 -19.89 -46.31
C LEU A 781 -14.34 -19.07 -46.07
N PRO A 782 -15.52 -19.56 -46.50
CA PRO A 782 -16.80 -18.86 -46.33
C PRO A 782 -17.13 -18.54 -44.87
N CYS A 783 -17.14 -17.26 -44.53
CA CYS A 783 -17.42 -16.79 -43.18
C CYS A 783 -18.93 -16.69 -42.90
N THR A 784 -19.33 -17.06 -41.67
CA THR A 784 -20.71 -16.93 -41.18
C THR A 784 -20.74 -16.29 -39.80
N TYR A 785 -21.93 -15.95 -39.28
CA TYR A 785 -22.06 -15.48 -37.89
C TYR A 785 -21.68 -16.54 -36.84
N LYS A 786 -21.51 -17.82 -37.23
CA LYS A 786 -21.00 -18.90 -36.38
C LYS A 786 -19.54 -19.26 -36.64
N SER A 787 -19.02 -19.00 -37.83
CA SER A 787 -17.67 -19.37 -38.27
C SER A 787 -16.92 -18.15 -38.81
N ARG A 788 -16.14 -17.50 -37.96
CA ARG A 788 -15.37 -16.29 -38.31
C ARG A 788 -13.93 -16.64 -38.67
N HIS A 789 -13.77 -17.34 -39.80
CA HIS A 789 -12.45 -17.68 -40.35
C HIS A 789 -11.61 -16.42 -40.64
N ASP A 790 -12.25 -15.30 -40.98
CA ASP A 790 -11.61 -13.98 -41.13
C ASP A 790 -10.99 -13.43 -39.84
N ALA A 791 -11.49 -13.86 -38.67
CA ALA A 791 -10.95 -13.55 -37.34
C ALA A 791 -9.90 -14.57 -36.88
N ALA A 792 -10.07 -15.84 -37.25
CA ALA A 792 -9.07 -16.88 -37.01
C ALA A 792 -7.79 -16.62 -37.80
N ALA A 793 -7.90 -16.24 -39.09
CA ALA A 793 -6.76 -15.82 -39.91
C ALA A 793 -6.00 -14.63 -39.30
N ASP A 794 -6.71 -13.64 -38.76
CA ASP A 794 -6.10 -12.52 -38.04
C ASP A 794 -5.30 -12.96 -36.80
N LEU A 795 -5.82 -13.92 -36.03
CA LEU A 795 -5.10 -14.48 -34.89
C LEU A 795 -3.86 -15.28 -35.34
N ILE A 796 -3.99 -16.11 -36.38
CA ILE A 796 -2.87 -16.87 -36.98
C ILE A 796 -1.79 -15.91 -37.49
N HIS A 797 -2.18 -14.77 -38.07
CA HIS A 797 -1.25 -13.70 -38.46
C HIS A 797 -0.53 -13.08 -37.27
N VAL A 798 -1.19 -12.85 -36.13
CA VAL A 798 -0.52 -12.38 -34.90
C VAL A 798 0.45 -13.44 -34.35
N TYR A 799 0.09 -14.72 -34.37
CA TYR A 799 1.02 -15.82 -34.02
C TYR A 799 2.22 -15.91 -34.98
N ALA A 800 2.03 -15.71 -36.29
CA ALA A 800 3.09 -15.74 -37.30
C ALA A 800 4.14 -14.61 -37.17
N TYR A 801 3.84 -13.59 -36.35
CA TYR A 801 4.75 -12.49 -36.00
C TYR A 801 5.12 -12.49 -34.51
N THR A 802 4.73 -13.51 -33.76
CA THR A 802 5.22 -13.77 -32.41
C THR A 802 6.50 -14.61 -32.53
N LYS A 803 7.63 -14.11 -32.00
CA LYS A 803 8.94 -14.77 -32.10
C LYS A 803 9.21 -15.64 -30.89
N CYS A 804 9.03 -15.07 -29.70
CA CYS A 804 9.36 -15.72 -28.45
C CYS A 804 8.13 -16.34 -27.79
N PHE A 805 8.22 -17.64 -27.50
CA PHE A 805 7.24 -18.39 -26.72
C PHE A 805 7.90 -18.96 -25.47
N PHE A 806 7.17 -18.94 -24.35
CA PHE A 806 7.69 -19.32 -23.04
C PHE A 806 6.72 -20.27 -22.35
N ARG A 807 7.23 -21.43 -21.93
CA ARG A 807 6.53 -22.39 -21.08
C ARG A 807 6.48 -21.84 -19.65
N ILE A 808 5.29 -21.83 -19.07
CA ILE A 808 5.10 -21.67 -17.64
C ILE A 808 5.27 -23.05 -16.99
N ARG A 809 6.17 -23.15 -16.01
CA ARG A 809 6.39 -24.37 -15.23
C ARG A 809 5.45 -24.36 -14.04
N GLU A 810 4.39 -25.16 -14.15
CA GLU A 810 3.49 -25.47 -13.04
C GLU A 810 4.24 -26.23 -11.94
N TYR A 811 4.13 -25.74 -10.70
CA TYR A 811 4.65 -26.43 -9.51
C TYR A 811 3.55 -27.34 -8.93
N LYS A 812 3.91 -28.22 -7.98
CA LYS A 812 2.92 -29.03 -7.27
C LYS A 812 2.07 -28.13 -6.36
N THR A 813 0.74 -28.26 -6.44
CA THR A 813 -0.18 -27.61 -5.50
C THR A 813 0.09 -28.05 -4.06
N VAL A 814 0.10 -27.09 -3.13
CA VAL A 814 0.33 -27.28 -1.69
C VAL A 814 -0.86 -26.73 -0.91
N THR A 815 -1.28 -27.43 0.15
CA THR A 815 -2.20 -26.90 1.15
C THR A 815 -1.46 -26.79 2.48
N SER A 816 -1.58 -25.65 3.16
CA SER A 816 -0.89 -25.41 4.43
C SER A 816 -1.55 -26.15 5.61
N PRO A 817 -0.83 -26.31 6.75
CA PRO A 817 -1.47 -26.57 8.03
C PRO A 817 -2.49 -25.46 8.36
N PRO A 818 -3.53 -25.71 9.17
CA PRO A 818 -4.53 -24.69 9.48
C PRO A 818 -3.94 -23.42 10.13
N VAL A 819 -4.60 -22.29 9.91
CA VAL A 819 -4.65 -21.17 10.85
C VAL A 819 -5.97 -21.24 11.62
N TYR A 820 -5.93 -20.84 12.88
CA TYR A 820 -7.09 -20.74 13.76
C TYR A 820 -7.59 -19.31 13.81
N ILE A 821 -8.89 -19.11 13.61
CA ILE A 821 -9.52 -17.79 13.53
C ILE A 821 -10.67 -17.74 14.52
N THR A 822 -10.61 -16.82 15.47
CA THR A 822 -11.59 -16.67 16.54
C THR A 822 -12.66 -15.62 16.18
N PRO A 823 -13.77 -15.52 16.94
CA PRO A 823 -14.71 -14.42 16.78
C PRO A 823 -14.10 -13.03 17.02
N LEU A 824 -13.00 -12.94 17.78
CA LEU A 824 -12.27 -11.69 18.04
C LEU A 824 -11.58 -11.18 16.77
N ASP A 825 -10.92 -12.06 16.01
CA ASP A 825 -10.27 -11.77 14.73
C ASP A 825 -11.20 -11.17 13.68
N LEU A 826 -12.49 -11.51 13.74
CA LEU A 826 -13.48 -11.12 12.74
C LEU A 826 -14.12 -9.76 13.04
N GLY A 827 -13.97 -9.25 14.27
CA GLY A 827 -14.62 -8.03 14.76
C GLY A 827 -16.12 -8.18 15.06
N PRO A 828 -16.71 -7.26 15.84
CA PRO A 828 -18.07 -7.39 16.39
C PRO A 828 -19.18 -7.49 15.34
N LYS A 829 -18.96 -6.97 14.12
CA LYS A 829 -19.90 -7.06 12.99
C LYS A 829 -20.10 -8.50 12.47
N TYR A 830 -19.15 -9.39 12.75
CA TYR A 830 -19.10 -10.75 12.19
C TYR A 830 -19.06 -11.85 13.25
N ALA A 831 -18.50 -11.58 14.44
CA ALA A 831 -18.52 -12.50 15.58
C ALA A 831 -19.90 -13.15 15.80
N ASN A 832 -20.94 -12.32 15.92
CA ASN A 832 -22.32 -12.76 16.17
C ASN A 832 -22.96 -13.61 15.03
N LYS A 833 -22.28 -13.76 13.88
CA LYS A 833 -22.76 -14.53 12.72
C LYS A 833 -22.06 -15.87 12.53
N LEU A 834 -20.98 -16.12 13.27
CA LEU A 834 -20.13 -17.31 13.10
C LEU A 834 -20.11 -18.23 14.33
N GLY A 835 -20.85 -17.87 15.39
CA GLY A 835 -20.85 -18.59 16.66
C GLY A 835 -19.61 -18.29 17.51
N SER A 836 -19.53 -18.93 18.67
CA SER A 836 -18.40 -18.80 19.61
C SER A 836 -17.19 -19.68 19.27
N GLY A 837 -17.30 -20.56 18.27
CA GLY A 837 -16.25 -21.52 17.91
C GLY A 837 -15.02 -20.88 17.26
N VAL A 838 -13.90 -21.56 17.38
CA VAL A 838 -12.70 -21.31 16.58
C VAL A 838 -12.91 -21.91 15.19
N HIS A 839 -12.56 -21.17 14.14
CA HIS A 839 -12.69 -21.58 12.74
C HIS A 839 -11.32 -21.92 12.16
N GLU A 840 -11.19 -23.10 11.58
CA GLU A 840 -9.98 -23.51 10.87
C GLU A 840 -10.01 -23.04 9.41
N TYR A 841 -8.87 -22.55 8.93
CA TYR A 841 -8.66 -22.23 7.51
C TYR A 841 -7.29 -22.72 7.05
N CYS A 842 -7.23 -23.42 5.91
CA CYS A 842 -5.97 -23.85 5.29
C CYS A 842 -5.82 -23.12 3.95
N LYS A 843 -4.70 -22.44 3.71
CA LYS A 843 -4.44 -21.80 2.40
C LYS A 843 -4.02 -22.88 1.41
N THR A 844 -4.60 -22.84 0.21
CA THR A 844 -4.14 -23.65 -0.91
C THR A 844 -3.37 -22.78 -1.91
N TYR A 845 -2.13 -23.17 -2.14
CA TYR A 845 -1.17 -22.57 -3.06
C TYR A 845 -1.19 -23.36 -4.36
N ASN A 846 -1.76 -22.77 -5.41
CA ASN A 846 -1.97 -23.45 -6.70
C ASN A 846 -0.67 -23.58 -7.50
N GLU A 847 -0.73 -24.37 -8.57
CA GLU A 847 0.38 -24.69 -9.48
C GLU A 847 1.14 -23.46 -10.04
N THR A 848 0.47 -22.31 -10.18
CA THR A 848 1.05 -21.05 -10.68
C THR A 848 1.38 -20.02 -9.60
N TYR A 849 1.17 -20.34 -8.30
CA TYR A 849 1.17 -19.35 -7.22
C TYR A 849 2.48 -18.56 -7.15
N CYS A 850 3.64 -19.22 -7.20
CA CYS A 850 4.94 -18.56 -7.14
C CYS A 850 5.12 -17.55 -8.30
N LEU A 851 4.74 -17.93 -9.53
CA LEU A 851 4.78 -17.02 -10.68
C LEU A 851 3.79 -15.85 -10.49
N GLY A 852 2.59 -16.10 -10.00
CA GLY A 852 1.62 -15.06 -9.68
C GLY A 852 2.17 -14.07 -8.65
N GLN A 853 2.66 -14.57 -7.52
CA GLN A 853 3.19 -13.77 -6.41
C GLN A 853 4.41 -12.93 -6.85
N LEU A 854 5.31 -13.48 -7.66
CA LEU A 854 6.43 -12.75 -8.26
C LEU A 854 5.98 -11.69 -9.29
N MET A 855 4.93 -11.96 -10.08
CA MET A 855 4.34 -11.00 -11.03
C MET A 855 3.53 -9.88 -10.34
N PHE A 856 3.21 -9.99 -9.05
CA PHE A 856 2.50 -8.98 -8.26
C PHE A 856 3.20 -8.66 -6.92
N TRP A 857 4.53 -8.75 -6.88
CA TRP A 857 5.36 -8.59 -5.68
C TRP A 857 5.08 -7.34 -4.83
N HIS A 858 4.55 -6.27 -5.44
CA HIS A 858 4.19 -4.99 -4.81
C HIS A 858 2.77 -4.97 -4.21
N ASN A 859 2.00 -6.07 -4.28
CA ASN A 859 0.62 -6.15 -3.79
C ASN A 859 0.40 -7.47 -3.03
N GLN A 860 0.23 -7.37 -1.71
CA GLN A 860 0.10 -8.52 -0.81
C GLN A 860 -1.36 -8.90 -0.50
N ASN A 861 -2.33 -8.24 -1.14
CA ASN A 861 -3.77 -8.35 -0.86
C ASN A 861 -4.58 -8.95 -2.02
N ALA A 862 -3.93 -9.39 -3.10
CA ALA A 862 -4.57 -9.94 -4.29
C ALA A 862 -4.30 -11.45 -4.42
N GLU A 863 -5.32 -12.23 -4.76
CA GLU A 863 -5.13 -13.64 -5.13
C GLU A 863 -4.28 -13.75 -6.41
N PRO A 864 -3.03 -14.24 -6.35
CA PRO A 864 -2.06 -13.97 -7.41
C PRO A 864 -2.38 -14.69 -8.72
N ASP A 865 -2.85 -15.94 -8.65
CA ASP A 865 -3.20 -16.76 -9.81
C ASP A 865 -4.34 -16.14 -10.64
N ALA A 866 -5.43 -15.80 -9.96
CA ALA A 866 -6.61 -15.19 -10.57
C ALA A 866 -6.28 -13.80 -11.15
N THR A 867 -5.35 -13.08 -10.51
CA THR A 867 -4.85 -11.77 -10.97
C THR A 867 -3.94 -11.92 -12.19
N LEU A 868 -3.03 -12.91 -12.22
CA LEU A 868 -2.17 -13.21 -13.36
C LEU A 868 -2.99 -13.64 -14.59
N ALA A 869 -3.90 -14.60 -14.43
CA ALA A 869 -4.79 -15.06 -15.49
C ALA A 869 -5.75 -13.95 -15.99
N LYS A 870 -5.98 -12.90 -15.19
CA LYS A 870 -6.73 -11.69 -15.58
C LYS A 870 -5.86 -10.66 -16.30
N ALA A 871 -4.65 -10.42 -15.81
CA ALA A 871 -3.75 -9.40 -16.33
C ALA A 871 -3.08 -9.81 -17.66
N SER A 872 -2.84 -11.11 -17.87
CA SER A 872 -2.13 -11.64 -19.05
C SER A 872 -2.93 -11.60 -20.36
N ARG A 873 -4.24 -11.34 -20.31
CA ARG A 873 -5.15 -11.52 -21.47
C ARG A 873 -4.82 -10.57 -22.62
N GLY A 874 -4.44 -11.13 -23.75
CA GLY A 874 -4.16 -10.42 -25.00
C GLY A 874 -2.81 -9.69 -25.05
N CYS A 875 -2.24 -9.30 -23.92
CA CYS A 875 -0.87 -8.75 -23.85
C CYS A 875 0.21 -9.84 -23.75
N LEU A 876 -0.06 -10.94 -23.04
CA LEU A 876 0.90 -12.03 -22.79
C LEU A 876 0.38 -13.41 -23.25
N SER A 877 -0.90 -13.68 -23.02
CA SER A 877 -1.63 -14.84 -23.55
C SER A 877 -2.59 -14.35 -24.64
N LEU A 878 -2.34 -14.69 -25.90
CA LEU A 878 -3.22 -14.36 -27.02
C LEU A 878 -4.60 -15.05 -26.89
N PRO A 879 -5.64 -14.58 -27.62
CA PRO A 879 -6.96 -15.20 -27.61
C PRO A 879 -6.95 -16.69 -28.00
N ASP A 880 -7.93 -17.42 -27.48
CA ASP A 880 -8.25 -18.79 -27.88
C ASP A 880 -8.83 -18.79 -29.31
N VAL A 881 -8.43 -19.72 -30.19
CA VAL A 881 -8.91 -19.76 -31.58
C VAL A 881 -10.40 -20.16 -31.67
N GLY A 882 -10.91 -20.88 -30.67
CA GLY A 882 -12.33 -21.17 -30.47
C GLY A 882 -13.20 -19.94 -30.19
N SER A 883 -12.61 -18.77 -29.91
CA SER A 883 -13.31 -17.48 -29.82
C SER A 883 -14.21 -17.19 -31.03
N PHE A 884 -13.79 -17.67 -32.20
CA PHE A 884 -14.36 -17.34 -33.50
C PHE A 884 -15.40 -18.36 -34.01
N TYR A 885 -15.65 -19.42 -33.22
CA TYR A 885 -16.47 -20.57 -33.60
C TYR A 885 -17.60 -20.83 -32.58
N ALA A 886 -18.84 -20.61 -32.99
CA ALA A 886 -19.98 -20.48 -32.07
C ALA A 886 -20.70 -21.81 -31.79
N LYS A 887 -20.44 -22.40 -30.62
CA LYS A 887 -21.07 -23.64 -30.14
C LYS A 887 -22.60 -23.57 -29.89
N VAL A 888 -23.22 -22.38 -29.86
CA VAL A 888 -24.63 -22.17 -29.51
C VAL A 888 -25.32 -21.20 -30.47
N GLN A 889 -26.59 -21.43 -30.79
CA GLN A 889 -27.29 -20.85 -31.94
C GLN A 889 -27.61 -19.33 -31.88
N LYS A 890 -27.64 -18.68 -30.71
CA LYS A 890 -28.16 -17.30 -30.58
C LYS A 890 -27.06 -16.25 -30.85
N PRO A 891 -27.19 -15.37 -31.87
CA PRO A 891 -26.25 -14.27 -32.08
C PRO A 891 -26.36 -13.20 -30.99
N SER A 892 -25.24 -12.61 -30.60
CA SER A 892 -25.16 -11.51 -29.62
C SER A 892 -24.36 -10.34 -30.18
N ARG A 893 -24.82 -9.11 -29.94
CA ARG A 893 -24.12 -7.86 -30.30
C ARG A 893 -22.71 -7.73 -29.68
N GLN A 894 -22.40 -8.49 -28.63
CA GLN A 894 -21.08 -8.51 -27.99
C GLN A 894 -20.04 -9.34 -28.77
N ARG A 895 -20.46 -10.25 -29.67
CA ARG A 895 -19.57 -11.10 -30.47
C ARG A 895 -19.35 -10.58 -31.90
N VAL A 896 -19.49 -9.26 -32.12
CA VAL A 896 -19.26 -8.66 -33.45
C VAL A 896 -17.76 -8.47 -33.69
N TYR A 897 -17.26 -9.14 -34.73
CA TYR A 897 -15.93 -8.94 -35.28
C TYR A 897 -16.01 -8.26 -36.65
N GLY A 898 -15.14 -7.29 -36.87
CA GLY A 898 -15.15 -6.39 -38.02
C GLY A 898 -14.18 -5.21 -37.80
N PRO A 899 -14.13 -4.24 -38.73
CA PRO A 899 -13.11 -3.18 -38.74
C PRO A 899 -12.98 -2.37 -37.44
N ARG A 900 -14.10 -2.13 -36.72
CA ARG A 900 -14.09 -1.45 -35.42
C ARG A 900 -13.35 -2.26 -34.33
N THR A 901 -13.50 -3.59 -34.33
CA THR A 901 -12.85 -4.49 -33.39
C THR A 901 -11.36 -4.67 -33.70
N VAL A 902 -10.98 -4.73 -34.98
CA VAL A 902 -9.57 -4.75 -35.43
C VAL A 902 -8.87 -3.43 -35.08
N LYS A 903 -9.50 -2.28 -35.34
CA LYS A 903 -8.98 -0.96 -34.97
C LYS A 903 -8.81 -0.80 -33.45
N PHE A 904 -9.73 -1.34 -32.65
CA PHE A 904 -9.59 -1.39 -31.18
C PHE A 904 -8.41 -2.27 -30.74
N MET A 905 -8.27 -3.46 -31.32
CA MET A 905 -7.17 -4.39 -31.05
C MET A 905 -5.82 -3.73 -31.32
N LEU A 906 -5.63 -3.19 -32.53
CA LEU A 906 -4.41 -2.48 -32.92
C LEU A 906 -4.12 -1.28 -32.01
N ALA A 907 -5.13 -0.46 -31.68
CA ALA A 907 -4.95 0.66 -30.76
C ALA A 907 -4.56 0.22 -29.33
N ARG A 908 -5.00 -0.97 -28.89
CA ARG A 908 -4.58 -1.55 -27.60
C ARG A 908 -3.13 -2.04 -27.67
N MET A 909 -2.76 -2.74 -28.73
CA MET A 909 -1.38 -3.21 -28.99
C MET A 909 -0.41 -2.01 -29.08
N GLU A 910 -0.68 -1.04 -29.97
CA GLU A 910 0.23 0.08 -30.26
C GLU A 910 0.36 1.10 -29.12
N LYS A 911 -0.71 1.37 -28.35
CA LYS A 911 -0.72 2.48 -27.37
C LYS A 911 -0.75 2.04 -25.91
N GLN A 912 -1.13 0.79 -25.63
CA GLN A 912 -1.31 0.26 -24.28
C GLN A 912 -0.91 -1.23 -24.21
N PRO A 913 0.27 -1.63 -24.73
CA PRO A 913 0.64 -3.04 -24.92
C PRO A 913 0.58 -3.86 -23.63
N GLN A 914 0.92 -3.24 -22.50
CA GLN A 914 0.95 -3.89 -21.18
C GLN A 914 -0.45 -4.14 -20.56
N ARG A 915 -1.55 -3.62 -21.15
CA ARG A 915 -2.89 -3.65 -20.52
C ARG A 915 -3.79 -4.79 -21.04
N PRO A 916 -4.38 -5.63 -20.16
CA PRO A 916 -5.22 -6.77 -20.56
C PRO A 916 -6.38 -6.39 -21.48
N TRP A 917 -6.71 -7.22 -22.45
CA TRP A 917 -7.85 -7.05 -23.34
C TRP A 917 -9.16 -7.35 -22.60
N PRO A 918 -10.26 -6.63 -22.89
CA PRO A 918 -11.49 -6.72 -22.11
C PRO A 918 -12.35 -7.94 -22.51
N LYS A 919 -13.09 -8.47 -21.54
CA LYS A 919 -13.92 -9.70 -21.63
C LYS A 919 -15.26 -9.52 -22.38
N ASP A 920 -15.64 -8.30 -22.76
CA ASP A 920 -16.96 -7.93 -23.30
C ASP A 920 -17.08 -8.08 -24.83
N ARG A 921 -16.06 -8.69 -25.47
CA ARG A 921 -15.91 -8.79 -26.93
C ARG A 921 -15.91 -10.26 -27.38
N ILE A 922 -15.62 -10.51 -28.66
CA ILE A 922 -15.49 -11.86 -29.22
C ILE A 922 -14.36 -12.70 -28.56
N TRP A 923 -13.36 -12.06 -27.96
CA TRP A 923 -12.17 -12.73 -27.42
C TRP A 923 -12.47 -13.58 -26.18
N SER A 924 -12.33 -14.89 -26.31
CA SER A 924 -12.12 -15.81 -25.19
C SER A 924 -10.63 -16.08 -24.97
N PHE A 925 -10.28 -16.48 -23.76
CA PHE A 925 -8.93 -16.81 -23.33
C PHE A 925 -9.01 -18.04 -22.43
N LYS A 926 -8.03 -18.94 -22.51
CA LYS A 926 -7.96 -20.14 -21.67
C LYS A 926 -7.83 -19.74 -20.19
N SER A 927 -8.31 -20.59 -19.29
CA SER A 927 -8.31 -20.36 -17.84
C SER A 927 -6.91 -20.53 -17.24
N SER A 928 -6.23 -21.60 -17.66
CA SER A 928 -4.80 -21.83 -17.48
C SER A 928 -4.13 -21.80 -18.85
N THR A 929 -2.96 -21.17 -18.93
CA THR A 929 -2.17 -21.01 -20.16
C THR A 929 -0.76 -21.54 -19.88
N LYS A 930 -0.43 -22.72 -20.40
CA LYS A 930 0.88 -23.38 -20.17
C LYS A 930 2.02 -22.80 -21.02
N VAL A 931 1.70 -22.08 -22.10
CA VAL A 931 2.66 -21.40 -22.98
C VAL A 931 2.16 -19.99 -23.28
N VAL A 932 2.97 -18.98 -22.99
CA VAL A 932 2.71 -17.56 -23.26
C VAL A 932 3.64 -17.04 -24.37
N GLY A 933 3.24 -15.95 -25.02
CA GLY A 933 3.95 -15.36 -26.14
C GLY A 933 3.05 -14.37 -26.89
N SER A 934 3.60 -13.22 -27.27
CA SER A 934 2.89 -12.24 -28.09
C SER A 934 3.87 -11.23 -28.72
N PRO A 935 3.47 -10.52 -29.80
CA PRO A 935 4.30 -9.47 -30.39
C PRO A 935 4.48 -8.24 -29.48
N MET A 936 3.68 -8.13 -28.41
CA MET A 936 3.84 -7.09 -27.37
C MET A 936 4.92 -7.49 -26.37
N LEU A 937 5.05 -8.78 -26.04
CA LEU A 937 6.16 -9.28 -25.25
C LEU A 937 7.47 -9.21 -26.06
N ASP A 938 7.43 -9.62 -27.34
CA ASP A 938 8.59 -9.50 -28.25
C ASP A 938 9.09 -8.06 -28.35
N ALA A 939 8.18 -7.08 -28.44
CA ALA A 939 8.54 -5.67 -28.48
C ALA A 939 9.25 -5.20 -27.19
N VAL A 940 8.86 -5.70 -26.02
CA VAL A 940 9.54 -5.39 -24.75
C VAL A 940 10.91 -6.08 -24.67
N LEU A 941 10.97 -7.39 -24.93
CA LEU A 941 12.21 -8.19 -24.91
C LEU A 941 13.31 -7.60 -25.81
N HIS A 942 12.95 -7.17 -27.02
CA HIS A 942 13.90 -6.61 -27.99
C HIS A 942 14.02 -5.07 -27.90
N LYS A 943 13.40 -4.44 -26.88
CA LYS A 943 13.39 -2.97 -26.65
C LYS A 943 12.98 -2.19 -27.92
N ALA A 944 12.01 -2.73 -28.64
CA ALA A 944 11.62 -2.36 -30.00
C ALA A 944 10.15 -1.90 -30.09
N THR A 945 9.73 -1.48 -31.29
CA THR A 945 8.30 -1.31 -31.61
C THR A 945 7.71 -2.61 -32.15
N ILE A 946 6.39 -2.80 -31.96
CA ILE A 946 5.64 -3.92 -32.52
C ILE A 946 5.82 -3.96 -34.05
N ASP A 947 5.92 -5.18 -34.60
CA ASP A 947 6.24 -5.40 -36.01
C ASP A 947 5.33 -4.61 -36.98
N LYS A 948 5.99 -3.86 -37.87
CA LYS A 948 5.33 -2.95 -38.81
C LYS A 948 4.63 -3.68 -39.94
N GLU A 949 5.15 -4.80 -40.42
CA GLU A 949 4.53 -5.61 -41.48
C GLU A 949 3.24 -6.24 -40.94
N MET A 950 3.30 -6.79 -39.72
CA MET A 950 2.13 -7.35 -39.03
C MET A 950 1.02 -6.30 -38.91
N VAL A 951 1.36 -5.13 -38.38
CA VAL A 951 0.44 -4.02 -38.13
C VAL A 951 -0.10 -3.43 -39.45
N GLN A 952 0.72 -3.29 -40.49
CA GLN A 952 0.28 -2.79 -41.79
C GLN A 952 -0.69 -3.75 -42.48
N TRP A 953 -0.45 -5.06 -42.47
CA TRP A 953 -1.38 -6.04 -43.03
C TRP A 953 -2.73 -5.99 -42.31
N LEU A 954 -2.73 -6.01 -40.98
CA LEU A 954 -3.95 -5.92 -40.16
C LEU A 954 -4.74 -4.61 -40.40
N LYS A 955 -4.06 -3.50 -40.72
CA LYS A 955 -4.68 -2.19 -41.00
C LYS A 955 -5.34 -2.09 -42.38
N HIS A 956 -4.78 -2.72 -43.41
CA HIS A 956 -5.19 -2.48 -44.81
C HIS A 956 -5.92 -3.66 -45.48
N ARG A 957 -5.85 -4.86 -44.91
CA ARG A 957 -6.51 -6.05 -45.47
C ARG A 957 -8.05 -5.88 -45.52
N PRO A 958 -8.73 -6.36 -46.57
CA PRO A 958 -10.17 -6.14 -46.75
C PRO A 958 -11.03 -6.91 -45.72
N PRO A 959 -12.19 -6.35 -45.31
CA PRO A 959 -13.21 -7.10 -44.58
C PRO A 959 -13.88 -8.10 -45.53
N ILE A 960 -13.96 -9.36 -45.12
CA ILE A 960 -14.58 -10.45 -45.90
C ILE A 960 -16.01 -10.73 -45.42
N TYR A 961 -16.29 -10.50 -44.14
CA TYR A 961 -17.61 -10.64 -43.55
C TYR A 961 -18.06 -9.33 -42.90
N GLN A 962 -19.26 -8.88 -43.25
CA GLN A 962 -19.94 -7.74 -42.64
C GLN A 962 -21.31 -8.24 -42.13
N ALA A 963 -21.56 -8.13 -40.83
CA ALA A 963 -22.80 -8.58 -40.23
C ALA A 963 -23.94 -7.57 -40.50
N MET A 964 -25.20 -8.02 -40.42
CA MET A 964 -26.38 -7.13 -40.38
C MET A 964 -26.42 -6.16 -39.17
N TRP A 965 -25.39 -6.15 -38.33
CA TRP A 965 -25.22 -5.26 -37.18
C TRP A 965 -23.96 -4.36 -37.29
N ASP A 966 -23.23 -4.41 -38.42
CA ASP A 966 -22.05 -3.57 -38.69
C ASP A 966 -22.38 -2.25 -39.40
N SER A 967 -23.64 -2.04 -39.78
CA SER A 967 -24.23 -0.79 -40.29
C SER A 967 -24.51 0.21 -39.16
#